data_AF-A0A6B0VFK9-F1
#
_entry.id   AF-A0A6B0VFK9-F1
#
_cell.length_a   1.000
_cell.length_b   1.000
_cell.length_c   1.000
_cell.angle_alpha   90.00
_cell.angle_beta   90.00
_cell.angle_gamma   90.00
#
_symmetry.space_group_name_H-M   'P 1'
#
loop_
_entity.id
_entity.type
_entity.pdbx_description
1 polymer ?
#
loop_
_entity_poly.entity_id
_entity_poly.type
_entity_poly.pdbx_seq_one_letter_code
_entity_poly.pdbx_strand_id
1 'polypeptide(L)'
;ICFCFKSRDRRGPSKIRNDLRDARKAQRHTRRHLQKLGWRRWKSLCASMDPKKPYTNLWKFVRRLKTPPPQLRPFKALALHKQCSEKCIAEEYCTMLTSSSNSQQLGSKAIVAIPSTTNGKMNDPFSMQEMEAALGSTHAKSSPGPDGVRYSDLIHLGSEAKARLLAFFNISWETGVVPLTWKKSKIVPLLKPGKSMLDISSYRPIALASCIGKLMEKMILFRIEWYLEQNGYYPNIMSGFRRGRSSIDSVIDLVTSVEQSKSEGRMCAAVFLDIKSAFDSITYRAILESLEELGLGGHIYRWIYSYLDNRFIYISTESGDTRLFRVTKGVPQGGVLSPTLFQLPLISLLMTLPNTIHASLYADDICIWASGITRLHIKARLQRTLDILHHYLTHRGLHISTSKSAAIAFTRRSMDKYPLTICKEKIPFVKKHLFLGGVVDRGLTWTPHIQHLKKKLSAFVLLARFISGTTWGATVPALLRLYQAIFVGTLRYSLPAINGTCKTNMKMLQSLQARALRCCLGLPRSTSTPGTIAESRQFPACVLQIQETLRIHLRHLTRHKKHHLADIMSSRPSSNYARVLALYQQEFPSKFLTPEITAVPPWTLPTPLISLDIPGIHTKRNIPQAVLYQHTMTEMYGSHISRIHVFTDGSTSKMSSTAAAVFPTRGITIKHKLSHKTSSTTAELIAIQEAVKYIEKQQPQTWTIFTDSKVSLKILQSAMVPSGYQELGLNIMLLLNRCRVKGHDLRLHWIPGHSGISGDEAADAAAKSAHKNVRT
;
A
#
# COMPACT_ATOMS: atom_id res chain seq x y z
N ILE A 1 -6.96 -1.05 45.25
CA ILE A 1 -6.12 -1.24 46.46
C ILE A 1 -6.97 -0.77 47.64
N CYS A 2 -7.63 -1.71 48.32
CA CYS A 2 -8.30 -1.45 49.59
C CYS A 2 -7.28 -1.74 50.68
N PHE A 3 -6.88 -0.72 51.45
CA PHE A 3 -6.06 -0.92 52.63
C PHE A 3 -6.94 -1.40 53.79
N CYS A 4 -6.63 -2.59 54.32
CA CYS A 4 -7.09 -3.03 55.63
C CYS A 4 -6.35 -2.22 56.70
N PHE A 5 -7.07 -1.40 57.46
CA PHE A 5 -6.59 -0.91 58.75
C PHE A 5 -7.15 -1.83 59.85
N LYS A 6 -6.27 -2.65 60.44
CA LYS A 6 -6.48 -3.21 61.78
C LYS A 6 -5.95 -2.19 62.78
N SER A 7 -6.84 -1.47 63.46
CA SER A 7 -6.52 -0.81 64.72
C SER A 7 -7.57 -1.20 65.76
N ARG A 8 -7.13 -1.86 66.83
CA ARG A 8 -7.89 -2.04 68.07
C ARG A 8 -8.13 -0.65 68.65
N ASP A 9 -9.37 -0.16 68.59
CA ASP A 9 -9.77 1.05 69.29
C ASP A 9 -11.11 0.81 69.97
N ARG A 10 -11.16 1.00 71.29
CA ARG A 10 -12.36 0.87 72.15
C ARG A 10 -13.27 2.08 71.90
N ARG A 11 -13.90 2.13 70.73
CA ARG A 11 -14.86 3.16 70.35
C ARG A 11 -16.22 2.51 70.11
N GLY A 12 -17.26 3.00 70.80
CA GLY A 12 -18.61 2.43 70.74
C GLY A 12 -19.16 2.26 69.31
N PRO A 13 -20.13 1.35 69.10
CA PRO A 13 -20.63 0.94 67.78
C PRO A 13 -21.16 2.10 66.91
N SER A 14 -21.55 3.24 67.51
CA SER A 14 -21.94 4.47 66.82
C SER A 14 -20.77 5.18 66.12
N LYS A 15 -19.58 5.17 66.72
CA LYS A 15 -18.38 5.88 66.23
C LYS A 15 -17.77 5.16 65.03
N ILE A 16 -17.69 3.82 65.05
CA ILE A 16 -17.28 2.99 63.90
C ILE A 16 -18.22 3.18 62.71
N ARG A 17 -19.53 3.28 62.94
CA ARG A 17 -20.54 3.48 61.89
C ARG A 17 -20.44 4.89 61.27
N ASN A 18 -20.10 5.90 62.08
CA ASN A 18 -19.82 7.27 61.62
C ASN A 18 -18.50 7.34 60.83
N ASP A 19 -17.43 6.71 61.31
CA ASP A 19 -16.14 6.63 60.61
C ASP A 19 -16.27 5.96 59.23
N LEU A 20 -17.07 4.89 59.13
CA LEU A 20 -17.39 4.22 57.86
C LEU A 20 -18.23 5.11 56.92
N ARG A 21 -19.15 5.92 57.47
CA ARG A 21 -19.95 6.89 56.72
C ARG A 21 -19.07 8.02 56.18
N ASP A 22 -18.13 8.50 56.97
CA ASP A 22 -17.20 9.57 56.59
C ASP A 22 -16.12 9.07 55.62
N ALA A 23 -15.61 7.85 55.78
CA ALA A 23 -14.76 7.20 54.77
C ALA A 23 -15.49 7.03 53.43
N ARG A 24 -16.78 6.63 53.44
CA ARG A 24 -17.61 6.58 52.21
C ARG A 24 -17.91 7.96 51.63
N LYS A 25 -18.04 9.01 52.45
CA LYS A 25 -18.17 10.40 51.97
C LYS A 25 -16.86 10.86 51.31
N ALA A 26 -15.71 10.64 51.96
CA ALA A 26 -14.40 10.95 51.43
C ALA A 26 -14.13 10.20 50.12
N GLN A 27 -14.42 8.89 50.06
CA GLN A 27 -14.30 8.10 48.83
C GLN A 27 -15.18 8.64 47.70
N ARG A 28 -16.43 9.04 48.00
CA ARG A 28 -17.32 9.69 47.02
C ARG A 28 -16.78 11.05 46.57
N HIS A 29 -16.25 11.86 47.48
CA HIS A 29 -15.64 13.15 47.18
C HIS A 29 -14.40 12.97 46.28
N THR A 30 -13.48 12.08 46.64
CA THR A 30 -12.30 11.73 45.84
C THR A 30 -12.69 11.21 44.47
N ARG A 31 -13.67 10.30 44.37
CA ARG A 31 -14.16 9.80 43.07
C ARG A 31 -14.75 10.91 42.21
N ARG A 32 -15.56 11.81 42.77
CA ARG A 32 -16.09 12.98 42.07
C ARG A 32 -14.99 13.93 41.62
N HIS A 33 -13.99 14.18 42.46
CA HIS A 33 -12.84 15.02 42.12
C HIS A 33 -12.01 14.41 40.99
N LEU A 34 -11.68 13.11 41.07
CA LEU A 34 -11.00 12.36 40.01
C LEU A 34 -11.79 12.38 38.69
N GLN A 35 -13.11 12.25 38.74
CA GLN A 35 -13.96 12.39 37.55
C GLN A 35 -13.90 13.81 36.96
N LYS A 36 -13.95 14.85 37.80
CA LYS A 36 -13.81 16.25 37.34
C LYS A 36 -12.43 16.50 36.73
N LEU A 37 -11.35 16.04 37.35
CA LEU A 37 -9.98 16.14 36.81
C LEU A 37 -9.85 15.38 35.49
N GLY A 38 -10.38 14.15 35.43
CA GLY A 38 -10.42 13.35 34.21
C GLY A 38 -11.14 14.08 33.07
N TRP A 39 -12.29 14.68 33.35
CA TRP A 39 -13.03 15.50 32.39
C TRP A 39 -12.28 16.76 31.95
N ARG A 40 -11.64 17.49 32.88
CA ARG A 40 -10.82 18.67 32.54
C ARG A 40 -9.66 18.28 31.63
N ARG A 41 -8.94 17.21 31.98
CA ARG A 41 -7.86 16.66 31.17
C ARG A 41 -8.35 16.22 29.79
N TRP A 42 -9.52 15.59 29.72
CA TRP A 42 -10.14 15.20 28.46
C TRP A 42 -10.49 16.40 27.58
N LYS A 43 -11.16 17.42 28.15
CA LYS A 43 -11.51 18.65 27.44
C LYS A 43 -10.27 19.37 26.90
N SER A 44 -9.23 19.47 27.72
CA SER A 44 -7.93 20.06 27.32
C SER A 44 -7.28 19.26 26.18
N LEU A 45 -7.28 17.92 26.26
CA LEU A 45 -6.77 17.06 25.19
C LEU A 45 -7.54 17.26 23.87
N CYS A 46 -8.86 17.28 23.92
CA CYS A 46 -9.69 17.51 22.75
C CYS A 46 -9.50 18.91 22.15
N ALA A 47 -9.41 19.95 22.98
CA ALA A 47 -9.12 21.31 22.55
C ALA A 47 -7.72 21.45 21.93
N SER A 48 -6.76 20.65 22.38
CA SER A 48 -5.38 20.66 21.84
C SER A 48 -5.25 20.08 20.42
N MET A 49 -6.33 19.52 19.87
CA MET A 49 -6.43 19.00 18.49
C MET A 49 -6.47 20.17 17.50
N ASP A 50 -5.29 20.70 17.22
CA ASP A 50 -5.09 21.78 16.25
C ASP A 50 -5.02 21.21 14.82
N PRO A 51 -5.81 21.72 13.85
CA PRO A 51 -5.64 21.40 12.44
C PRO A 51 -4.18 21.58 11.96
N LYS A 52 -3.45 22.60 12.42
CA LYS A 52 -2.07 22.87 11.97
C LYS A 52 -1.05 21.80 12.39
N LYS A 53 -1.41 20.90 13.33
CA LYS A 53 -0.52 19.80 13.74
C LYS A 53 -0.55 18.65 12.72
N PRO A 54 0.56 17.89 12.59
CA PRO A 54 0.62 16.76 11.66
C PRO A 54 -0.47 15.71 11.92
N TYR A 55 -1.08 15.21 10.83
CA TYR A 55 -2.11 14.16 10.85
C TYR A 55 -1.75 12.94 11.73
N THR A 56 -0.46 12.65 11.90
CA THR A 56 0.04 11.54 12.71
C THR A 56 -0.44 11.57 14.17
N ASN A 57 -0.56 12.75 14.78
CA ASN A 57 -0.97 12.87 16.19
C ASN A 57 -2.47 12.60 16.35
N LEU A 58 -3.26 13.13 15.43
CA LEU A 58 -4.70 12.87 15.30
C LEU A 58 -4.97 11.38 15.05
N TRP A 59 -4.21 10.75 14.15
CA TRP A 59 -4.32 9.32 13.86
C TRP A 59 -3.91 8.43 15.04
N LYS A 60 -2.84 8.78 15.77
CA LYS A 60 -2.46 8.06 16.99
C LYS A 60 -3.59 8.10 18.02
N PHE A 61 -4.24 9.24 18.19
CA PHE A 61 -5.38 9.39 19.07
C PHE A 61 -6.56 8.52 18.64
N VAL A 62 -6.97 8.57 17.37
CA VAL A 62 -8.07 7.76 16.84
C VAL A 62 -7.76 6.26 16.95
N ARG A 63 -6.51 5.84 16.70
CA ARG A 63 -6.09 4.44 16.91
C ARG A 63 -6.19 4.04 18.38
N ARG A 64 -5.74 4.87 19.32
CA ARG A 64 -5.87 4.59 20.76
C ARG A 64 -7.33 4.39 21.21
N LEU A 65 -8.28 5.04 20.54
CA LEU A 65 -9.71 4.84 20.81
C LEU A 65 -10.29 3.55 20.22
N LYS A 66 -9.72 3.05 19.12
CA LYS A 66 -10.18 1.84 18.42
C LYS A 66 -9.47 0.56 18.84
N THR A 67 -8.25 0.68 19.35
CA THR A 67 -7.42 -0.48 19.69
C THR A 67 -7.69 -0.82 21.16
N PRO A 68 -8.09 -2.07 21.49
CA PRO A 68 -7.94 -2.54 22.86
C PRO A 68 -6.47 -2.35 23.30
N PRO A 69 -6.19 -2.21 24.61
CA PRO A 69 -4.81 -2.12 25.08
C PRO A 69 -3.98 -3.25 24.45
N PRO A 70 -2.71 -2.99 24.09
CA PRO A 70 -1.88 -3.99 23.43
C PRO A 70 -1.94 -5.29 24.22
N GLN A 71 -2.24 -6.39 23.53
CA GLN A 71 -2.20 -7.73 24.11
C GLN A 71 -0.73 -8.06 24.39
N LEU A 72 -0.21 -7.57 25.51
CA LEU A 72 1.12 -7.87 26.01
C LEU A 72 1.28 -9.37 26.28
N ARG A 73 0.17 -10.09 26.47
CA ARG A 73 0.10 -11.51 26.79
C ARG A 73 -1.02 -12.19 25.99
N PRO A 74 -0.73 -12.64 24.76
CA PRO A 74 -1.76 -13.16 23.87
C PRO A 74 -2.39 -14.46 24.40
N PHE A 75 -1.63 -15.29 25.12
CA PHE A 75 -2.08 -16.61 25.56
C PHE A 75 -2.48 -16.69 27.04
N LYS A 76 -2.31 -15.63 27.83
CA LYS A 76 -2.65 -15.63 29.26
C LYS A 76 -4.07 -16.14 29.57
N ALA A 77 -5.08 -15.71 28.82
CA ALA A 77 -6.45 -16.16 29.04
C ALA A 77 -6.62 -17.67 28.76
N LEU A 78 -6.00 -18.17 27.68
CA LEU A 78 -6.03 -19.57 27.29
C LEU A 78 -5.22 -20.45 28.28
N ALA A 79 -4.07 -19.96 28.74
CA ALA A 79 -3.22 -20.63 29.72
C ALA A 79 -3.95 -20.80 31.07
N LEU A 80 -4.63 -19.75 31.54
CA LEU A 80 -5.50 -19.82 32.73
C LEU A 80 -6.64 -20.84 32.55
N HIS A 81 -7.28 -20.84 31.38
CA HIS A 81 -8.37 -21.77 31.08
C HIS A 81 -7.90 -23.24 31.02
N LYS A 82 -6.74 -23.50 30.42
CA LYS A 82 -6.13 -24.84 30.32
C LYS A 82 -5.29 -25.22 31.56
N GLN A 83 -5.25 -24.39 32.60
CA GLN A 83 -4.48 -24.59 33.83
C GLN A 83 -3.00 -24.96 33.58
N CYS A 84 -2.35 -24.28 32.62
CA CYS A 84 -0.94 -24.50 32.29
C CYS A 84 -0.19 -23.18 32.15
N SER A 85 1.14 -23.25 31.99
CA SER A 85 1.96 -22.05 31.77
C SER A 85 1.70 -21.44 30.37
N GLU A 86 1.91 -20.13 30.24
CA GLU A 86 1.81 -19.47 28.93
C GLU A 86 2.81 -20.04 27.91
N LYS A 87 3.97 -20.50 28.41
CA LYS A 87 5.00 -21.20 27.61
C LYS A 87 4.47 -22.51 27.02
N CYS A 88 3.71 -23.30 27.77
CA CYS A 88 3.11 -24.54 27.27
C CYS A 88 2.18 -24.28 26.08
N ILE A 89 1.30 -23.28 26.18
CA ILE A 89 0.42 -22.87 25.08
C ILE A 89 1.22 -22.33 23.88
N ALA A 90 2.28 -21.57 24.14
CA ALA A 90 3.15 -21.07 23.09
C ALA A 90 3.88 -22.20 22.34
N GLU A 91 4.30 -23.26 23.03
CA GLU A 91 4.88 -24.45 22.43
C GLU A 91 3.86 -25.27 21.64
N GLU A 92 2.63 -25.42 22.14
CA GLU A 92 1.49 -26.00 21.40
C GLU A 92 1.25 -25.21 20.10
N TYR A 93 1.26 -23.88 20.17
CA TYR A 93 1.07 -23.02 18.99
C TYR A 93 2.21 -23.17 17.97
N CYS A 94 3.47 -23.13 18.43
CA CYS A 94 4.62 -23.36 17.55
C CYS A 94 4.60 -24.76 16.93
N THR A 95 4.18 -25.77 17.69
CA THR A 95 3.99 -27.12 17.18
C THR A 95 2.93 -27.10 16.08
N MET A 96 1.74 -26.54 16.32
CA MET A 96 0.68 -26.42 15.30
C MET A 96 1.15 -25.74 13.99
N LEU A 97 2.00 -24.73 14.08
CA LEU A 97 2.57 -24.03 12.91
C LEU A 97 3.60 -24.88 12.14
N THR A 98 4.20 -25.87 12.79
CA THR A 98 5.28 -26.70 12.23
C THR A 98 4.86 -28.15 11.96
N SER A 99 3.79 -28.63 12.58
CA SER A 99 3.30 -30.00 12.49
C SER A 99 2.26 -30.15 11.37
N SER A 100 2.68 -30.63 10.19
CA SER A 100 1.87 -31.51 9.33
C SER A 100 2.70 -32.14 8.19
N SER A 101 2.65 -33.49 8.18
CA SER A 101 2.87 -34.50 7.12
C SER A 101 4.22 -34.56 6.43
N ASN A 102 4.97 -35.66 6.67
CA ASN A 102 6.13 -36.17 5.92
C ASN A 102 6.71 -35.20 4.90
N SER A 103 7.56 -34.29 5.37
CA SER A 103 8.40 -33.48 4.49
C SER A 103 9.28 -34.45 3.70
N GLN A 104 8.99 -34.62 2.41
CA GLN A 104 10.07 -34.83 1.46
C GLN A 104 11.07 -33.70 1.75
N GLN A 105 12.28 -34.07 2.19
CA GLN A 105 13.41 -33.14 2.20
C GLN A 105 13.42 -32.43 0.83
N LEU A 106 13.80 -31.15 0.78
CA LEU A 106 14.08 -30.52 -0.52
C LEU A 106 15.02 -31.47 -1.24
N GLY A 107 14.52 -32.10 -2.30
CA GLY A 107 15.25 -33.17 -2.97
C GLY A 107 16.62 -32.65 -3.35
N SER A 108 17.65 -33.45 -3.14
CA SER A 108 19.05 -33.19 -3.50
C SER A 108 19.23 -32.71 -4.94
N LYS A 109 18.25 -32.93 -5.83
CA LYS A 109 18.23 -32.44 -7.21
C LYS A 109 18.34 -30.91 -7.36
N ALA A 110 17.85 -30.10 -6.41
CA ALA A 110 17.94 -28.63 -6.50
C ALA A 110 19.39 -28.08 -6.37
N ILE A 111 20.32 -28.89 -5.86
CA ILE A 111 21.73 -28.51 -5.70
C ILE A 111 22.58 -28.94 -6.91
N VAL A 112 22.15 -29.98 -7.65
CA VAL A 112 22.98 -30.63 -8.68
C VAL A 112 22.92 -29.91 -10.04
N ALA A 113 21.86 -29.14 -10.32
CA ALA A 113 21.77 -28.30 -11.52
C ALA A 113 21.02 -27.01 -11.20
N ILE A 114 21.75 -25.93 -10.90
CA ILE A 114 21.15 -24.61 -10.72
C ILE A 114 20.59 -24.15 -12.06
N PRO A 115 19.30 -23.82 -12.16
CA PRO A 115 18.75 -23.32 -13.42
C PRO A 115 19.49 -22.06 -13.86
N SER A 116 19.78 -21.94 -15.15
CA SER A 116 20.33 -20.71 -15.72
C SER A 116 19.28 -19.60 -15.69
N THR A 117 19.68 -18.39 -15.31
CA THR A 117 18.77 -17.23 -15.40
C THR A 117 18.64 -16.79 -16.85
N THR A 118 17.41 -16.54 -17.32
CA THR A 118 17.19 -16.07 -18.70
C THR A 118 17.64 -14.63 -18.93
N ASN A 119 17.80 -13.84 -17.86
CA ASN A 119 18.39 -12.51 -17.91
C ASN A 119 19.62 -12.43 -16.98
N GLY A 120 20.82 -12.47 -17.58
CA GLY A 120 22.09 -12.46 -16.83
C GLY A 120 22.24 -11.28 -15.87
N LYS A 121 21.68 -10.10 -16.21
CA LYS A 121 21.75 -8.88 -15.38
C LYS A 121 21.04 -9.01 -14.03
N MET A 122 20.19 -10.03 -13.87
CA MET A 122 19.55 -10.33 -12.58
C MET A 122 20.56 -10.84 -11.55
N ASN A 123 21.68 -11.42 -12.00
CA ASN A 123 22.73 -11.97 -11.14
C ASN A 123 23.81 -10.93 -10.76
N ASP A 124 23.81 -9.75 -11.39
CA ASP A 124 24.79 -8.69 -11.13
C ASP A 124 24.91 -8.40 -9.61
N PRO A 125 26.09 -8.04 -9.10
CA PRO A 125 26.23 -7.59 -7.72
C PRO A 125 25.27 -6.44 -7.40
N PHE A 126 24.85 -6.33 -6.15
CA PHE A 126 24.05 -5.20 -5.70
C PHE A 126 24.88 -3.93 -5.61
N SER A 127 24.27 -2.82 -5.99
CA SER A 127 24.86 -1.48 -5.90
C SER A 127 24.45 -0.74 -4.61
N MET A 128 25.22 0.30 -4.25
CA MET A 128 24.87 1.21 -3.16
C MET A 128 23.50 1.87 -3.40
N GLN A 129 23.20 2.22 -4.66
CA GLN A 129 21.92 2.81 -5.03
C GLN A 129 20.74 1.89 -4.76
N GLU A 130 20.88 0.59 -5.04
CA GLU A 130 19.83 -0.40 -4.72
C GLU A 130 19.61 -0.50 -3.21
N MET A 131 20.70 -0.51 -2.42
CA MET A 131 20.60 -0.60 -0.96
C MET A 131 19.98 0.67 -0.36
N GLU A 132 20.36 1.86 -0.84
CA GLU A 132 19.74 3.12 -0.44
C GLU A 132 18.27 3.21 -0.86
N ALA A 133 17.95 2.71 -2.06
CA ALA A 133 16.58 2.62 -2.54
C ALA A 133 15.72 1.72 -1.64
N ALA A 134 16.26 0.56 -1.26
CA ALA A 134 15.62 -0.35 -0.35
C ALA A 134 15.43 0.29 1.03
N LEU A 135 16.47 0.91 1.62
CA LEU A 135 16.41 1.63 2.90
C LEU A 135 15.37 2.75 2.90
N GLY A 136 15.34 3.57 1.85
CA GLY A 136 14.40 4.68 1.69
C GLY A 136 12.94 4.24 1.63
N SER A 137 12.68 2.98 1.27
CA SER A 137 11.34 2.37 1.26
C SER A 137 10.91 1.76 2.60
N THR A 138 11.80 1.70 3.60
CA THR A 138 11.51 1.09 4.91
C THR A 138 10.84 2.06 5.89
N HIS A 139 10.15 1.51 6.88
CA HIS A 139 9.60 2.30 7.99
C HIS A 139 10.55 2.29 9.19
N ALA A 140 11.14 3.45 9.50
CA ALA A 140 12.14 3.62 10.56
C ALA A 140 11.69 3.14 11.96
N LYS A 141 10.37 3.09 12.23
CA LYS A 141 9.79 2.71 13.53
C LYS A 141 9.30 1.26 13.59
N SER A 142 9.70 0.42 12.63
CA SER A 142 9.37 -1.01 12.67
C SER A 142 10.04 -1.69 13.87
N SER A 143 9.37 -2.70 14.43
CA SER A 143 9.93 -3.52 15.50
C SER A 143 11.11 -4.37 14.98
N PRO A 144 12.20 -4.48 15.75
CA PRO A 144 13.36 -5.29 15.37
C PRO A 144 13.07 -6.79 15.47
N GLY A 145 13.95 -7.58 14.85
CA GLY A 145 14.00 -9.03 15.01
C GLY A 145 14.72 -9.45 16.30
N PRO A 146 15.11 -10.74 16.41
CA PRO A 146 15.84 -11.26 17.58
C PRO A 146 17.22 -10.64 17.79
N ASP A 147 17.80 -10.03 16.75
CA ASP A 147 19.09 -9.34 16.76
C ASP A 147 19.04 -7.92 17.35
N GLY A 148 17.85 -7.37 17.60
CA GLY A 148 17.67 -6.05 18.20
C GLY A 148 17.90 -4.86 17.26
N VAL A 149 18.43 -5.09 16.05
CA VAL A 149 18.74 -4.04 15.06
C VAL A 149 17.47 -3.48 14.43
N ARG A 150 17.32 -2.16 14.42
CA ARG A 150 16.18 -1.45 13.85
C ARG A 150 16.53 -0.84 12.50
N TYR A 151 15.52 -0.57 11.67
CA TYR A 151 15.73 0.23 10.45
C TYR A 151 16.26 1.64 10.74
N SER A 152 15.89 2.24 11.88
CA SER A 152 16.49 3.52 12.30
C SER A 152 18.00 3.44 12.37
N ASP A 153 18.54 2.33 12.84
CA ASP A 153 19.97 2.18 13.06
C ASP A 153 20.67 2.05 11.71
N LEU A 154 20.09 1.28 10.78
CA LEU A 154 20.58 1.11 9.40
C LEU A 154 20.54 2.41 8.57
N ILE A 155 19.49 3.22 8.74
CA ILE A 155 19.33 4.49 8.01
C ILE A 155 20.45 5.48 8.39
N HIS A 156 20.81 5.54 9.67
CA HIS A 156 21.81 6.47 10.20
C HIS A 156 23.25 5.93 10.17
N LEU A 157 23.49 4.75 9.58
CA LEU A 157 24.86 4.27 9.36
C LEU A 157 25.66 5.26 8.49
N GLY A 158 26.93 5.45 8.85
CA GLY A 158 27.91 6.18 8.05
C GLY A 158 28.18 5.49 6.70
N SER A 159 28.76 6.24 5.76
CA SER A 159 29.05 5.75 4.40
C SER A 159 29.95 4.50 4.39
N GLU A 160 31.00 4.47 5.21
CA GLU A 160 31.90 3.32 5.31
C GLU A 160 31.20 2.07 5.85
N ALA A 161 30.38 2.22 6.90
CA ALA A 161 29.60 1.11 7.45
C ALA A 161 28.57 0.57 6.44
N LYS A 162 27.93 1.46 5.67
CA LYS A 162 27.06 1.07 4.56
C LYS A 162 27.84 0.32 3.48
N ALA A 163 29.04 0.77 3.11
CA ALA A 163 29.87 0.09 2.12
C ALA A 163 30.26 -1.34 2.57
N ARG A 164 30.65 -1.50 3.84
CA ARG A 164 30.94 -2.83 4.42
C ARG A 164 29.71 -3.73 4.45
N LEU A 165 28.53 -3.18 4.80
CA LEU A 165 27.28 -3.93 4.77
C LEU A 165 26.90 -4.37 3.35
N LEU A 166 27.09 -3.51 2.35
CA LEU A 166 26.86 -3.86 0.94
C LEU A 166 27.82 -4.97 0.48
N ALA A 167 29.10 -4.89 0.83
CA ALA A 167 30.06 -5.94 0.52
C ALA A 167 29.62 -7.29 1.13
N PHE A 168 29.14 -7.27 2.37
CA PHE A 168 28.57 -8.47 3.01
C PHE A 168 27.34 -9.02 2.28
N PHE A 169 26.43 -8.14 1.81
CA PHE A 169 25.30 -8.57 1.00
C PHE A 169 25.74 -9.18 -0.33
N ASN A 170 26.75 -8.63 -1.01
CA ASN A 170 27.25 -9.19 -2.26
C ASN A 170 27.93 -10.55 -2.07
N ILE A 171 28.66 -10.75 -0.98
CA ILE A 171 29.19 -12.08 -0.62
C ILE A 171 28.04 -13.08 -0.42
N SER A 172 27.00 -12.71 0.34
CA SER A 172 25.81 -13.56 0.53
C SER A 172 25.08 -13.82 -0.79
N TRP A 173 25.06 -12.85 -1.70
CA TRP A 173 24.41 -12.94 -3.00
C TRP A 173 25.11 -13.93 -3.95
N GLU A 174 26.43 -13.79 -4.11
CA GLU A 174 27.26 -14.62 -4.98
C GLU A 174 27.34 -16.07 -4.47
N THR A 175 27.60 -16.24 -3.17
CA THR A 175 27.67 -17.57 -2.55
C THR A 175 26.28 -18.20 -2.40
N GLY A 176 25.22 -17.39 -2.37
CA GLY A 176 23.86 -17.78 -2.05
C GLY A 176 23.63 -18.19 -0.60
N VAL A 177 24.61 -17.95 0.30
CA VAL A 177 24.52 -18.32 1.71
C VAL A 177 23.77 -17.26 2.51
N VAL A 178 22.69 -17.66 3.18
CA VAL A 178 21.91 -16.79 4.07
C VAL A 178 22.28 -17.04 5.54
N PRO A 179 22.72 -16.01 6.29
CA PRO A 179 23.05 -16.13 7.70
C PRO A 179 21.93 -16.75 8.55
N LEU A 180 22.27 -17.69 9.44
CA LEU A 180 21.31 -18.36 10.32
C LEU A 180 20.55 -17.37 11.23
N THR A 181 21.20 -16.27 11.64
CA THR A 181 20.58 -15.20 12.45
C THR A 181 19.41 -14.53 11.73
N TRP A 182 19.44 -14.46 10.39
CA TRP A 182 18.32 -13.92 9.60
C TRP A 182 17.19 -14.92 9.41
N LYS A 183 17.50 -16.22 9.56
CA LYS A 183 16.57 -17.34 9.44
C LYS A 183 15.88 -17.70 10.76
N LYS A 184 16.23 -17.02 11.85
CA LYS A 184 15.55 -17.09 13.16
C LYS A 184 14.53 -15.95 13.30
N SER A 185 13.28 -16.29 13.60
CA SER A 185 12.20 -15.30 13.77
C SER A 185 11.48 -15.45 15.10
N LYS A 186 11.15 -14.32 15.73
CA LYS A 186 10.27 -14.27 16.90
C LYS A 186 8.81 -14.14 16.43
N ILE A 187 7.95 -15.07 16.83
CA ILE A 187 6.52 -15.03 16.52
C ILE A 187 5.80 -14.17 17.56
N VAL A 188 4.99 -13.23 17.08
CA VAL A 188 4.10 -12.39 17.87
C VAL A 188 2.66 -12.76 17.50
N PRO A 189 1.96 -13.56 18.34
CA PRO A 189 0.58 -13.94 18.10
C PRO A 189 -0.35 -12.72 18.19
N LEU A 190 -1.09 -12.44 17.12
CA LEU A 190 -2.11 -11.37 17.10
C LEU A 190 -3.51 -11.96 16.98
N LEU A 191 -4.39 -11.64 17.95
CA LEU A 191 -5.78 -12.10 17.90
C LEU A 191 -6.52 -11.53 16.69
N LYS A 192 -7.21 -12.38 15.95
CA LYS A 192 -8.11 -11.98 14.86
C LYS A 192 -9.28 -11.16 15.44
N PRO A 193 -9.63 -10.00 14.86
CA PRO A 193 -10.72 -9.17 15.37
C PRO A 193 -12.05 -9.94 15.51
N GLY A 194 -12.67 -9.87 16.69
CA GLY A 194 -13.96 -10.50 16.97
C GLY A 194 -13.93 -12.04 17.14
N LYS A 195 -12.74 -12.65 17.17
CA LYS A 195 -12.57 -14.09 17.46
C LYS A 195 -12.29 -14.34 18.94
N SER A 196 -12.49 -15.58 19.38
CA SER A 196 -12.33 -15.98 20.78
C SER A 196 -10.86 -15.96 21.20
N MET A 197 -10.59 -15.44 22.40
CA MET A 197 -9.26 -15.52 23.04
C MET A 197 -8.94 -16.92 23.58
N LEU A 198 -9.93 -17.81 23.63
CA LEU A 198 -9.78 -19.18 24.14
C LEU A 198 -9.49 -20.21 23.04
N ASP A 199 -9.43 -19.78 21.79
CA ASP A 199 -9.14 -20.64 20.66
C ASP A 199 -7.76 -20.30 20.09
N ILE A 200 -6.86 -21.27 20.12
CA ILE A 200 -5.48 -21.11 19.66
C ILE A 200 -5.38 -20.80 18.15
N SER A 201 -6.34 -21.26 17.35
CA SER A 201 -6.41 -20.99 15.90
C SER A 201 -6.90 -19.56 15.56
N SER A 202 -7.37 -18.83 16.56
CA SER A 202 -7.83 -17.45 16.43
C SER A 202 -6.68 -16.43 16.39
N TYR A 203 -5.44 -16.85 16.59
CA TYR A 203 -4.25 -16.00 16.52
C TYR A 203 -3.59 -16.06 15.14
N ARG A 204 -2.90 -14.97 14.75
CA ARG A 204 -2.04 -14.91 13.56
C ARG A 204 -0.57 -14.90 13.97
N PRO A 205 0.29 -15.72 13.34
CA PRO A 205 1.71 -15.79 13.69
C PRO A 205 2.53 -14.71 12.98
N ILE A 206 2.61 -13.48 13.51
CA ILE A 206 3.44 -12.43 12.89
C ILE A 206 4.92 -12.68 13.20
N ALA A 207 5.74 -12.86 12.16
CA ALA A 207 7.16 -13.13 12.27
C ALA A 207 7.99 -11.82 12.31
N LEU A 208 8.67 -11.59 13.42
CA LEU A 208 9.70 -10.58 13.55
C LEU A 208 11.06 -11.19 13.18
N ALA A 209 11.49 -10.99 11.94
CA ALA A 209 12.83 -11.32 11.44
C ALA A 209 13.78 -10.11 11.46
N SER A 210 15.09 -10.38 11.32
CA SER A 210 16.17 -9.39 11.28
C SER A 210 15.89 -8.25 10.29
N CYS A 211 16.10 -7.01 10.71
CA CYS A 211 15.98 -5.85 9.80
C CYS A 211 17.07 -5.84 8.72
N ILE A 212 18.25 -6.42 9.02
CA ILE A 212 19.36 -6.54 8.07
C ILE A 212 18.97 -7.54 6.97
N GLY A 213 18.50 -8.73 7.35
CA GLY A 213 18.01 -9.72 6.38
C GLY A 213 16.86 -9.20 5.53
N LYS A 214 15.90 -8.48 6.14
CA LYS A 214 14.79 -7.85 5.41
C LYS A 214 15.23 -6.77 4.44
N LEU A 215 16.35 -6.08 4.71
CA LEU A 215 16.91 -5.11 3.77
C LEU A 215 17.39 -5.82 2.50
N MET A 216 18.10 -6.95 2.64
CA MET A 216 18.51 -7.76 1.49
C MET A 216 17.31 -8.38 0.76
N GLU A 217 16.31 -8.91 1.49
CA GLU A 217 15.04 -9.35 0.92
C GLU A 217 14.39 -8.26 0.05
N LYS A 218 14.46 -7.00 0.48
CA LYS A 218 13.87 -5.85 -0.22
C LYS A 218 14.57 -5.56 -1.55
N MET A 219 15.90 -5.67 -1.58
CA MET A 219 16.68 -5.47 -2.81
C MET A 219 16.36 -6.57 -3.83
N ILE A 220 16.31 -7.83 -3.38
CA ILE A 220 15.89 -8.97 -4.21
C ILE A 220 14.45 -8.81 -4.72
N LEU A 221 13.54 -8.36 -3.85
CA LEU A 221 12.15 -8.11 -4.22
C LEU A 221 12.04 -7.10 -5.37
N PHE A 222 12.81 -6.01 -5.34
CA PHE A 222 12.78 -5.02 -6.40
C PHE A 222 13.22 -5.59 -7.75
N ARG A 223 14.23 -6.47 -7.77
CA ARG A 223 14.65 -7.16 -9.00
C ARG A 223 13.57 -8.10 -9.53
N ILE A 224 12.97 -8.93 -8.65
CA ILE A 224 11.90 -9.86 -9.02
C ILE A 224 10.65 -9.11 -9.52
N GLU A 225 10.19 -8.08 -8.82
CA GLU A 225 9.03 -7.27 -9.23
C GLU A 225 9.26 -6.66 -10.62
N TRP A 226 10.45 -6.09 -10.87
CA TRP A 226 10.80 -5.58 -12.19
C TRP A 226 10.74 -6.69 -13.24
N TYR A 227 11.39 -7.83 -13.01
CA TYR A 227 11.46 -8.94 -13.96
C TYR A 227 10.08 -9.50 -14.33
N LEU A 228 9.21 -9.71 -13.33
CA LEU A 228 7.87 -10.25 -13.55
C LEU A 228 6.97 -9.30 -14.33
N GLU A 229 7.04 -8.00 -14.03
CA GLU A 229 6.25 -7.01 -14.72
C GLU A 229 6.77 -6.71 -16.14
N GLN A 230 8.09 -6.68 -16.32
CA GLN A 230 8.73 -6.49 -17.65
C GLN A 230 8.33 -7.56 -18.65
N ASN A 231 8.46 -8.82 -18.25
CA ASN A 231 8.17 -9.95 -19.12
C ASN A 231 6.66 -10.22 -19.22
N GLY A 232 5.83 -9.45 -18.51
CA GLY A 232 4.38 -9.63 -18.53
C GLY A 232 3.89 -10.91 -17.86
N TYR A 233 4.68 -11.52 -16.98
CA TYR A 233 4.32 -12.77 -16.30
C TYR A 233 3.15 -12.60 -15.35
N TYR A 234 2.98 -11.43 -14.72
CA TYR A 234 1.83 -11.18 -13.87
C TYR A 234 0.51 -11.11 -14.66
N PRO A 235 -0.40 -12.07 -14.49
CA PRO A 235 -1.66 -12.08 -15.23
C PRO A 235 -2.53 -10.88 -14.86
N ASN A 236 -3.31 -10.37 -15.81
CA ASN A 236 -4.16 -9.19 -15.59
C ASN A 236 -5.22 -9.36 -14.50
N ILE A 237 -5.64 -10.60 -14.26
CA ILE A 237 -6.61 -10.99 -13.24
C ILE A 237 -6.04 -11.01 -11.81
N MET A 238 -4.72 -10.79 -11.67
CA MET A 238 -4.01 -10.77 -10.40
C MET A 238 -3.79 -9.34 -9.91
N SER A 239 -4.45 -9.01 -8.80
CA SER A 239 -4.45 -7.66 -8.22
C SER A 239 -3.84 -7.59 -6.82
N GLY A 240 -3.73 -8.72 -6.12
CA GLY A 240 -3.10 -8.78 -4.79
C GLY A 240 -1.61 -8.44 -4.85
N PHE A 241 -1.08 -7.74 -3.85
CA PHE A 241 0.32 -7.32 -3.69
C PHE A 241 1.07 -6.80 -4.93
N ARG A 242 0.34 -6.36 -5.98
CA ARG A 242 0.89 -5.90 -7.25
C ARG A 242 0.77 -4.38 -7.36
N ARG A 243 1.84 -3.69 -7.78
CA ARG A 243 1.84 -2.23 -7.92
C ARG A 243 0.84 -1.79 -8.99
N GLY A 244 0.23 -0.62 -8.82
CA GLY A 244 -0.78 -0.08 -9.74
C GLY A 244 -2.16 -0.75 -9.67
N ARG A 245 -2.28 -1.93 -9.02
CA ARG A 245 -3.55 -2.66 -8.83
C ARG A 245 -4.15 -2.42 -7.44
N SER A 246 -5.44 -2.70 -7.29
CA SER A 246 -6.19 -2.54 -6.05
C SER A 246 -7.25 -3.62 -5.91
N SER A 247 -7.63 -3.95 -4.67
CA SER A 247 -8.69 -4.92 -4.37
C SER A 247 -10.05 -4.54 -4.95
N ILE A 248 -10.32 -3.24 -5.12
CA ILE A 248 -11.58 -2.79 -5.73
C ILE A 248 -11.66 -3.09 -7.22
N ASP A 249 -10.53 -3.29 -7.91
CA ASP A 249 -10.49 -3.62 -9.34
C ASP A 249 -11.19 -4.95 -9.59
N SER A 250 -10.90 -5.95 -8.76
CA SER A 250 -11.55 -7.25 -8.75
C SER A 250 -13.07 -7.18 -8.53
N VAL A 251 -13.53 -6.28 -7.66
CA VAL A 251 -14.97 -6.09 -7.42
C VAL A 251 -15.64 -5.44 -8.62
N ILE A 252 -15.02 -4.40 -9.20
CA ILE A 252 -15.52 -3.73 -10.40
C ILE A 252 -15.57 -4.71 -11.58
N ASP A 253 -14.53 -5.54 -11.74
CA ASP A 253 -14.45 -6.54 -12.81
C ASP A 253 -15.64 -7.52 -12.75
N LEU A 254 -15.88 -8.13 -11.59
CA LEU A 254 -17.02 -9.02 -11.39
C LEU A 254 -18.36 -8.32 -11.65
N VAL A 255 -18.58 -7.16 -11.02
CA VAL A 255 -19.87 -6.46 -11.07
C VAL A 255 -20.21 -6.04 -12.49
N THR A 256 -19.25 -5.45 -13.21
CA THR A 256 -19.48 -4.99 -14.59
C THR A 256 -19.65 -6.15 -15.55
N SER A 257 -18.94 -7.27 -15.35
CA SER A 257 -19.14 -8.51 -16.12
C SER A 257 -20.55 -9.09 -15.93
N VAL A 258 -21.05 -9.10 -14.68
CA VAL A 258 -22.42 -9.54 -14.35
C VAL A 258 -23.46 -8.63 -14.99
N GLU A 259 -23.30 -7.31 -14.87
CA GLU A 259 -24.22 -6.31 -15.45
C GLU A 259 -24.29 -6.42 -16.97
N GLN A 260 -23.13 -6.54 -17.64
CA GLN A 260 -23.04 -6.75 -19.09
C GLN A 260 -23.76 -8.03 -19.50
N SER A 261 -23.44 -9.16 -18.85
CA SER A 261 -24.07 -10.46 -19.15
C SER A 261 -25.58 -10.42 -18.98
N LYS A 262 -26.08 -9.73 -17.95
CA LYS A 262 -27.51 -9.58 -17.70
C LYS A 262 -28.21 -8.76 -18.78
N SER A 263 -27.54 -7.73 -19.33
CA SER A 263 -28.08 -6.94 -20.45
C SER A 263 -28.24 -7.76 -21.73
N GLU A 264 -27.39 -8.77 -21.91
CA GLU A 264 -27.43 -9.73 -23.03
C GLU A 264 -28.42 -10.89 -22.77
N GLY A 265 -29.24 -10.83 -21.73
CA GLY A 265 -30.18 -11.90 -21.36
C GLY A 265 -29.51 -13.16 -20.81
N ARG A 266 -28.22 -13.12 -20.49
CA ARG A 266 -27.47 -14.27 -19.95
C ARG A 266 -27.57 -14.31 -18.42
N MET A 267 -27.47 -15.50 -17.87
CA MET A 267 -27.31 -15.71 -16.43
C MET A 267 -25.83 -15.71 -16.07
N CYS A 268 -25.50 -15.32 -14.85
CA CYS A 268 -24.13 -15.40 -14.31
C CYS A 268 -24.14 -16.03 -12.92
N ALA A 269 -23.10 -16.78 -12.58
CA ALA A 269 -22.82 -17.21 -11.22
C ALA A 269 -21.32 -17.06 -10.92
N ALA A 270 -21.02 -16.66 -9.68
CA ALA A 270 -19.67 -16.54 -9.17
C ALA A 270 -19.45 -17.46 -7.97
N VAL A 271 -18.22 -17.96 -7.83
CA VAL A 271 -17.75 -18.74 -6.71
C VAL A 271 -16.60 -17.99 -6.05
N PHE A 272 -16.70 -17.81 -4.75
CA PHE A 272 -15.70 -17.18 -3.89
C PHE A 272 -15.03 -18.27 -3.07
N LEU A 273 -13.71 -18.35 -3.15
CA LEU A 273 -12.88 -19.39 -2.56
C LEU A 273 -11.82 -18.72 -1.67
N ASP A 274 -11.56 -19.33 -0.51
CA ASP A 274 -10.54 -18.92 0.46
C ASP A 274 -9.55 -20.08 0.62
N ILE A 275 -8.25 -19.79 0.57
CA ILE A 275 -7.20 -20.80 0.80
C ILE A 275 -6.93 -20.92 2.31
N LYS A 276 -7.00 -22.15 2.84
CA LYS A 276 -6.72 -22.44 4.26
C LYS A 276 -5.27 -22.09 4.58
N SER A 277 -5.06 -21.17 5.53
CA SER A 277 -3.74 -20.81 6.07
C SER A 277 -2.67 -20.66 4.97
N ALA A 278 -2.99 -19.88 3.93
CA ALA A 278 -2.28 -19.92 2.65
C ALA A 278 -0.77 -19.68 2.78
N PHE A 279 -0.38 -18.64 3.53
CA PHE A 279 1.03 -18.32 3.79
C PHE A 279 1.75 -19.41 4.57
N ASP A 280 1.07 -20.10 5.49
CA ASP A 280 1.67 -21.11 6.36
C ASP A 280 1.75 -22.50 5.68
N SER A 281 1.03 -22.70 4.57
CA SER A 281 0.84 -24.02 3.95
C SER A 281 1.66 -24.24 2.68
N ILE A 282 2.01 -23.17 1.95
CA ILE A 282 2.71 -23.28 0.67
C ILE A 282 4.05 -24.03 0.79
N THR A 283 4.32 -24.97 -0.09
CA THR A 283 5.56 -25.78 0.00
C THR A 283 6.76 -25.03 -0.59
N TYR A 284 7.97 -25.28 -0.07
CA TYR A 284 9.19 -24.69 -0.64
C TYR A 284 9.43 -25.20 -2.06
N ARG A 285 9.13 -26.48 -2.31
CA ARG A 285 9.17 -27.09 -3.65
C ARG A 285 8.32 -26.29 -4.65
N ALA A 286 7.07 -25.96 -4.31
CA ALA A 286 6.21 -25.16 -5.18
C ALA A 286 6.83 -23.80 -5.55
N ILE A 287 7.45 -23.12 -4.57
CA ILE A 287 8.10 -21.82 -4.80
C ILE A 287 9.30 -21.97 -5.74
N LEU A 288 10.16 -22.98 -5.49
CA LEU A 288 11.37 -23.21 -6.27
C LEU A 288 11.06 -23.66 -7.70
N GLU A 289 10.11 -24.58 -7.89
CA GLU A 289 9.62 -24.98 -9.22
C GLU A 289 9.07 -23.77 -9.99
N SER A 290 8.37 -22.86 -9.31
CA SER A 290 7.84 -21.65 -9.96
C SER A 290 8.93 -20.66 -10.36
N LEU A 291 10.03 -20.56 -9.59
CA LEU A 291 11.19 -19.76 -9.99
C LEU A 291 11.83 -20.32 -11.26
N GLU A 292 11.97 -21.65 -11.33
CA GLU A 292 12.50 -22.35 -12.50
C GLU A 292 11.60 -22.18 -13.74
N GLU A 293 10.29 -22.41 -13.60
CA GLU A 293 9.28 -22.19 -14.64
C GLU A 293 9.31 -20.77 -15.21
N LEU A 294 9.59 -19.77 -14.35
CA LEU A 294 9.67 -18.36 -14.72
C LEU A 294 11.06 -17.93 -15.23
N GLY A 295 12.06 -18.82 -15.27
CA GLY A 295 13.42 -18.51 -15.71
C GLY A 295 14.26 -17.71 -14.68
N LEU A 296 13.85 -17.68 -13.42
CA LEU A 296 14.53 -17.02 -12.30
C LEU A 296 15.56 -17.96 -11.64
N GLY A 297 16.60 -18.30 -12.41
CA GLY A 297 17.74 -19.12 -11.98
C GLY A 297 18.85 -18.37 -11.23
N GLY A 298 20.05 -18.95 -11.20
CA GLY A 298 21.29 -18.27 -10.75
C GLY A 298 21.32 -17.90 -9.26
N HIS A 299 21.84 -16.69 -8.96
CA HIS A 299 21.99 -16.18 -7.59
C HIS A 299 20.64 -16.04 -6.88
N ILE A 300 19.60 -15.61 -7.60
CA ILE A 300 18.22 -15.48 -7.06
C ILE A 300 17.73 -16.82 -6.54
N TYR A 301 17.80 -17.86 -7.38
CA TYR A 301 17.33 -19.19 -7.02
C TYR A 301 18.08 -19.73 -5.80
N ARG A 302 19.43 -19.65 -5.83
CA ARG A 302 20.28 -20.15 -4.75
C ARG A 302 20.01 -19.42 -3.43
N TRP A 303 19.89 -18.09 -3.47
CA TRP A 303 19.62 -17.30 -2.28
C TRP A 303 18.23 -17.60 -1.70
N ILE A 304 17.18 -17.70 -2.53
CA ILE A 304 15.82 -18.03 -2.07
C ILE A 304 15.77 -19.45 -1.50
N TYR A 305 16.46 -20.41 -2.12
CA TYR A 305 16.62 -21.76 -1.58
C TYR A 305 17.21 -21.72 -0.17
N SER A 306 18.37 -21.06 0.00
CA SER A 306 19.02 -20.94 1.31
C SER A 306 18.19 -20.14 2.33
N TYR A 307 17.39 -19.17 1.86
CA TYR A 307 16.49 -18.37 2.70
C TYR A 307 15.35 -19.21 3.27
N LEU A 308 14.74 -20.07 2.43
CA LEU A 308 13.62 -20.92 2.84
C LEU A 308 14.07 -22.09 3.73
N ASP A 309 15.25 -22.65 3.47
CA ASP A 309 15.81 -23.77 4.23
C ASP A 309 16.36 -23.38 5.61
N ASN A 310 16.27 -24.31 6.57
CA ASN A 310 16.80 -24.17 7.93
C ASN A 310 16.30 -22.90 8.65
N ARG A 311 15.00 -22.63 8.54
CA ARG A 311 14.34 -21.55 9.28
C ARG A 311 13.82 -22.01 10.62
N PHE A 312 13.92 -21.14 11.61
CA PHE A 312 13.52 -21.42 12.99
C PHE A 312 12.61 -20.32 13.55
N ILE A 313 11.60 -20.74 14.30
CA ILE A 313 10.67 -19.84 15.00
C ILE A 313 10.65 -20.12 16.50
N TYR A 314 10.33 -19.10 17.29
CA TYR A 314 10.09 -19.21 18.72
C TYR A 314 9.16 -18.10 19.21
N ILE A 315 8.61 -18.25 20.42
CA ILE A 315 7.78 -17.24 21.08
C ILE A 315 8.41 -16.91 22.44
N SER A 316 8.45 -15.62 22.78
CA SER A 316 8.84 -15.19 24.12
C SER A 316 7.61 -15.05 25.01
N THR A 317 7.66 -15.68 26.18
CA THR A 317 6.66 -15.55 27.25
C THR A 317 7.30 -15.00 28.52
N GLU A 318 6.50 -14.67 29.54
CA GLU A 318 7.05 -14.25 30.86
C GLU A 318 7.84 -15.38 31.52
N SER A 319 7.45 -16.64 31.29
CA SER A 319 8.13 -17.84 31.79
C SER A 319 9.38 -18.22 30.97
N GLY A 320 9.82 -17.35 30.06
CA GLY A 320 10.94 -17.56 29.16
C GLY A 320 10.54 -17.85 27.72
N ASP A 321 11.55 -18.03 26.88
CA ASP A 321 11.37 -18.41 25.48
C ASP A 321 10.98 -19.88 25.35
N THR A 322 10.17 -20.18 24.33
CA THR A 322 9.97 -21.55 23.86
C THR A 322 11.27 -22.11 23.29
N ARG A 323 11.35 -23.44 23.14
CA ARG A 323 12.39 -24.03 22.27
C ARG A 323 12.29 -23.48 20.84
N LEU A 324 13.36 -23.67 20.06
CA LEU A 324 13.36 -23.38 18.63
C LEU A 324 12.59 -24.47 17.88
N PHE A 325 11.69 -24.05 17.00
CA PHE A 325 10.94 -24.95 16.12
C PHE A 325 11.39 -24.73 14.68
N ARG A 326 11.82 -25.80 14.01
CA ARG A 326 12.17 -25.75 12.59
C ARG A 326 10.91 -25.65 11.74
N VAL A 327 10.91 -24.72 10.79
CA VAL A 327 9.83 -24.55 9.82
C VAL A 327 10.21 -25.27 8.54
N THR A 328 9.29 -26.06 8.00
CA THR A 328 9.52 -26.93 6.82
C THR A 328 8.64 -26.58 5.61
N LYS A 329 7.64 -25.70 5.80
CA LYS A 329 6.78 -25.14 4.75
C LYS A 329 6.35 -23.71 5.11
N GLY A 330 5.65 -23.05 4.20
CA GLY A 330 5.10 -21.71 4.38
C GLY A 330 6.12 -20.58 4.29
N VAL A 331 5.66 -19.37 4.02
CA VAL A 331 6.48 -18.15 4.00
C VAL A 331 6.19 -17.31 5.26
N PRO A 332 7.18 -16.60 5.82
CA PRO A 332 7.00 -15.92 7.10
C PRO A 332 6.01 -14.75 6.98
N GLN A 333 4.96 -14.70 7.81
CA GLN A 333 4.00 -13.59 7.81
C GLN A 333 4.66 -12.32 8.35
N GLY A 334 4.96 -11.36 7.48
CA GLY A 334 5.72 -10.15 7.80
C GLY A 334 7.14 -10.12 7.24
N GLY A 335 7.55 -11.17 6.52
CA GLY A 335 8.71 -11.13 5.62
C GLY A 335 8.46 -10.21 4.43
N VAL A 336 9.53 -9.66 3.87
CA VAL A 336 9.46 -8.71 2.76
C VAL A 336 9.23 -9.44 1.45
N LEU A 337 9.90 -10.57 1.24
CA LEU A 337 9.73 -11.41 0.06
C LEU A 337 8.48 -12.30 0.11
N SER A 338 7.95 -12.57 1.30
CA SER A 338 6.86 -13.54 1.50
C SER A 338 5.64 -13.33 0.60
N PRO A 339 5.11 -12.10 0.41
CA PRO A 339 3.97 -11.90 -0.47
C PRO A 339 4.27 -12.31 -1.92
N THR A 340 5.44 -11.96 -2.45
CA THR A 340 5.84 -12.30 -3.82
C THR A 340 6.12 -13.78 -3.97
N LEU A 341 6.82 -14.40 -3.01
CA LEU A 341 7.06 -15.85 -3.03
C LEU A 341 5.77 -16.66 -2.97
N PHE A 342 4.75 -16.19 -2.23
CA PHE A 342 3.43 -16.81 -2.22
C PHE A 342 2.71 -16.68 -3.58
N GLN A 343 2.98 -15.59 -4.31
CA GLN A 343 2.36 -15.32 -5.59
C GLN A 343 2.91 -16.14 -6.75
N LEU A 344 4.21 -16.46 -6.76
CA LEU A 344 4.85 -17.14 -7.90
C LEU A 344 4.09 -18.42 -8.30
N PRO A 345 3.75 -19.35 -7.37
CA PRO A 345 3.07 -20.59 -7.76
C PRO A 345 1.63 -20.37 -8.24
N LEU A 346 1.04 -19.22 -7.94
CA LEU A 346 -0.29 -18.84 -8.41
C LEU A 346 -0.25 -18.20 -9.80
N ILE A 347 0.90 -17.71 -10.28
CA ILE A 347 1.02 -17.18 -11.65
C ILE A 347 0.73 -18.28 -12.67
N SER A 348 1.40 -19.43 -12.56
CA SER A 348 1.20 -20.57 -13.47
C SER A 348 -0.23 -21.13 -13.39
N LEU A 349 -0.85 -21.13 -12.20
CA LEU A 349 -2.25 -21.56 -12.02
C LEU A 349 -3.19 -20.80 -12.97
N LEU A 350 -3.02 -19.49 -13.06
CA LEU A 350 -3.92 -18.63 -13.81
C LEU A 350 -3.83 -18.88 -15.32
N MET A 351 -2.68 -19.35 -15.82
CA MET A 351 -2.51 -19.74 -17.22
C MET A 351 -3.23 -21.06 -17.56
N THR A 352 -3.56 -21.89 -16.56
CA THR A 352 -4.27 -23.16 -16.76
C THR A 352 -5.80 -23.01 -16.78
N LEU A 353 -6.33 -21.83 -16.45
CA LEU A 353 -7.78 -21.64 -16.35
C LEU A 353 -8.43 -21.60 -17.74
N PRO A 354 -9.62 -22.22 -17.93
CA PRO A 354 -10.30 -22.18 -19.22
C PRO A 354 -10.71 -20.76 -19.62
N ASN A 355 -10.51 -20.40 -20.89
CA ASN A 355 -10.92 -19.10 -21.47
C ASN A 355 -12.44 -18.80 -21.34
N THR A 356 -13.25 -19.81 -21.02
CA THR A 356 -14.70 -19.66 -20.80
C THR A 356 -15.08 -19.13 -19.42
N ILE A 357 -14.10 -18.91 -18.54
CA ILE A 357 -14.26 -18.42 -17.17
C ILE A 357 -13.53 -17.10 -17.01
N HIS A 358 -14.13 -16.20 -16.25
CA HIS A 358 -13.44 -15.06 -15.70
C HIS A 358 -12.97 -15.36 -14.29
N ALA A 359 -11.82 -14.82 -13.91
CA ALA A 359 -11.24 -15.04 -12.60
C ALA A 359 -10.66 -13.74 -12.05
N SER A 360 -10.52 -13.69 -10.74
CA SER A 360 -9.82 -12.65 -10.00
C SER A 360 -9.07 -13.29 -8.85
N LEU A 361 -7.79 -12.93 -8.72
CA LEU A 361 -6.93 -13.36 -7.63
C LEU A 361 -6.44 -12.16 -6.83
N TYR A 362 -6.77 -12.12 -5.54
CA TYR A 362 -6.26 -11.13 -4.60
C TYR A 362 -5.69 -11.84 -3.37
N ALA A 363 -4.36 -12.01 -3.35
CA ALA A 363 -3.68 -12.81 -2.33
C ALA A 363 -4.28 -14.23 -2.27
N ASP A 364 -4.88 -14.62 -1.15
CA ASP A 364 -5.53 -15.91 -0.91
C ASP A 364 -7.02 -15.95 -1.31
N ASP A 365 -7.63 -14.80 -1.63
CA ASP A 365 -9.00 -14.71 -2.13
C ASP A 365 -9.05 -14.99 -3.64
N ILE A 366 -9.69 -16.10 -4.02
CA ILE A 366 -9.96 -16.45 -5.43
C ILE A 366 -11.45 -16.25 -5.71
N CYS A 367 -11.78 -15.53 -6.77
CA CYS A 367 -13.13 -15.45 -7.30
C CYS A 367 -13.13 -15.91 -8.76
N ILE A 368 -14.01 -16.86 -9.10
CA ILE A 368 -14.26 -17.28 -10.47
C ILE A 368 -15.73 -17.06 -10.83
N TRP A 369 -16.03 -16.70 -12.07
CA TRP A 369 -17.40 -16.55 -12.52
C TRP A 369 -17.60 -16.93 -13.98
N ALA A 370 -18.82 -17.35 -14.29
CA ALA A 370 -19.22 -17.82 -15.61
C ALA A 370 -20.58 -17.25 -15.99
N SER A 371 -20.73 -16.89 -17.27
CA SER A 371 -22.00 -16.45 -17.84
C SER A 371 -22.50 -17.40 -18.93
N GLY A 372 -23.80 -17.68 -18.96
CA GLY A 372 -24.41 -18.61 -19.91
C GLY A 372 -25.92 -18.49 -20.00
N ILE A 373 -26.49 -19.06 -21.08
CA ILE A 373 -27.94 -19.06 -21.34
C ILE A 373 -28.65 -20.15 -20.52
N THR A 374 -27.94 -21.23 -20.16
CA THR A 374 -28.49 -22.35 -19.38
C THR A 374 -27.72 -22.51 -18.06
N ARG A 375 -28.43 -22.97 -17.03
CA ARG A 375 -27.85 -23.26 -15.70
C ARG A 375 -26.86 -24.41 -15.77
N LEU A 376 -27.11 -25.40 -16.63
CA LEU A 376 -26.24 -26.55 -16.85
C LEU A 376 -24.88 -26.11 -17.41
N HIS A 377 -24.85 -25.21 -18.41
CA HIS A 377 -23.59 -24.68 -18.94
C HIS A 377 -22.79 -23.92 -17.89
N ILE A 378 -23.44 -23.09 -17.07
CA ILE A 378 -22.78 -22.36 -15.98
C ILE A 378 -22.19 -23.35 -14.96
N LYS A 379 -22.98 -24.35 -14.54
CA LYS A 379 -22.52 -25.39 -13.61
C LYS A 379 -21.34 -26.17 -14.18
N ALA A 380 -21.41 -26.59 -15.44
CA ALA A 380 -20.35 -27.37 -16.08
C ALA A 380 -19.03 -26.59 -16.14
N ARG A 381 -19.09 -25.31 -16.56
CA ARG A 381 -17.91 -24.45 -16.64
C ARG A 381 -17.29 -24.18 -15.27
N LEU A 382 -18.11 -23.82 -14.28
CA LEU A 382 -17.64 -23.56 -12.92
C LEU A 382 -17.07 -24.83 -12.29
N GLN A 383 -17.75 -25.97 -12.38
CA GLN A 383 -17.28 -27.23 -11.80
C GLN A 383 -15.94 -27.66 -12.40
N ARG A 384 -15.81 -27.63 -13.74
CA ARG A 384 -14.54 -27.96 -14.42
C ARG A 384 -13.39 -27.11 -13.89
N THR A 385 -13.62 -25.82 -13.70
CA THR A 385 -12.60 -24.91 -13.17
C THR A 385 -12.32 -25.14 -11.70
N LEU A 386 -13.32 -25.48 -10.89
CA LEU A 386 -13.12 -25.86 -9.50
C LEU A 386 -12.26 -27.13 -9.38
N ASP A 387 -12.44 -28.10 -10.26
CA ASP A 387 -11.67 -29.33 -10.28
C ASP A 387 -10.19 -29.05 -10.65
N ILE A 388 -9.95 -28.21 -11.66
CA ILE A 388 -8.61 -27.74 -12.04
C ILE A 388 -7.94 -27.00 -10.87
N LEU A 389 -8.63 -26.03 -10.27
CA LEU A 389 -8.13 -25.26 -9.13
C LEU A 389 -7.78 -26.16 -7.95
N HIS A 390 -8.67 -27.09 -7.61
CA HIS A 390 -8.46 -28.00 -6.49
C HIS A 390 -7.25 -28.91 -6.74
N HIS A 391 -7.14 -29.50 -7.93
CA HIS A 391 -6.02 -30.36 -8.29
C HIS A 391 -4.69 -29.59 -8.26
N TYR A 392 -4.63 -28.42 -8.91
CA TYR A 392 -3.42 -27.62 -8.97
C TYR A 392 -2.96 -27.14 -7.59
N LEU A 393 -3.87 -26.57 -6.79
CA LEU A 393 -3.53 -26.06 -5.46
C LEU A 393 -3.03 -27.20 -4.55
N THR A 394 -3.67 -28.37 -4.60
CA THR A 394 -3.27 -29.53 -3.81
C THR A 394 -1.85 -29.99 -4.14
N HIS A 395 -1.47 -30.00 -5.43
CA HIS A 395 -0.10 -30.34 -5.86
C HIS A 395 0.97 -29.38 -5.32
N ARG A 396 0.61 -28.11 -5.07
CA ARG A 396 1.50 -27.10 -4.49
C ARG A 396 1.42 -27.03 -2.95
N GLY A 397 0.60 -27.88 -2.32
CA GLY A 397 0.39 -27.95 -0.87
C GLY A 397 -0.61 -26.93 -0.31
N LEU A 398 -1.45 -26.36 -1.17
CA LEU A 398 -2.51 -25.41 -0.82
C LEU A 398 -3.88 -26.10 -0.85
N HIS A 399 -4.72 -25.79 0.14
CA HIS A 399 -6.06 -26.40 0.24
C HIS A 399 -7.15 -25.33 0.34
N ILE A 400 -8.24 -25.54 -0.39
CA ILE A 400 -9.40 -24.66 -0.38
C ILE A 400 -10.23 -24.88 0.91
N SER A 401 -10.69 -23.79 1.51
CA SER A 401 -11.60 -23.78 2.65
C SER A 401 -13.05 -23.88 2.19
N THR A 402 -13.57 -25.10 2.07
CA THR A 402 -14.97 -25.37 1.72
C THR A 402 -15.96 -24.63 2.63
N SER A 403 -15.73 -24.62 3.94
CA SER A 403 -16.57 -23.94 4.94
C SER A 403 -16.64 -22.41 4.81
N LYS A 404 -15.66 -21.79 4.16
CA LYS A 404 -15.63 -20.34 3.90
C LYS A 404 -15.97 -20.00 2.45
N SER A 405 -15.98 -21.02 1.59
CA SER A 405 -16.31 -20.86 0.18
C SER A 405 -17.81 -20.68 0.03
N ALA A 406 -18.21 -19.86 -0.93
CA ALA A 406 -19.63 -19.60 -1.20
C ALA A 406 -19.84 -19.27 -2.68
N ALA A 407 -21.05 -19.51 -3.18
CA ALA A 407 -21.43 -19.14 -4.53
C ALA A 407 -22.57 -18.12 -4.52
N ILE A 408 -22.57 -17.17 -5.45
CA ILE A 408 -23.73 -16.28 -5.72
C ILE A 408 -24.19 -16.53 -7.15
N ALA A 409 -25.49 -16.80 -7.30
CA ALA A 409 -26.15 -16.87 -8.60
C ALA A 409 -26.82 -15.52 -8.93
N PHE A 410 -26.23 -14.73 -9.82
CA PHE A 410 -26.74 -13.43 -10.30
C PHE A 410 -27.86 -13.59 -11.35
N THR A 411 -28.86 -14.39 -11.00
CA THR A 411 -30.04 -14.66 -11.83
C THR A 411 -31.25 -14.83 -10.93
N ARG A 412 -32.47 -14.59 -11.43
CA ARG A 412 -33.71 -14.90 -10.68
C ARG A 412 -33.99 -16.40 -10.61
N ARG A 413 -33.45 -17.19 -11.55
CA ARG A 413 -33.63 -18.64 -11.60
C ARG A 413 -32.84 -19.32 -10.47
N SER A 414 -33.44 -20.30 -9.79
CA SER A 414 -32.74 -21.08 -8.75
C SER A 414 -31.64 -21.97 -9.36
N MET A 415 -30.52 -22.09 -8.64
CA MET A 415 -29.39 -22.98 -8.93
C MET A 415 -29.39 -24.23 -8.04
N ASP A 416 -30.42 -24.47 -7.22
CA ASP A 416 -30.40 -25.53 -6.20
C ASP A 416 -30.28 -26.95 -6.79
N LYS A 417 -30.85 -27.16 -8.00
CA LYS A 417 -30.71 -28.41 -8.77
C LYS A 417 -29.35 -28.56 -9.49
N TYR A 418 -28.46 -27.57 -9.38
CA TYR A 418 -27.18 -27.50 -10.07
C TYR A 418 -26.05 -27.25 -9.06
N PRO A 419 -25.83 -28.15 -8.08
CA PRO A 419 -24.84 -27.96 -7.03
C PRO A 419 -23.42 -27.92 -7.61
N LEU A 420 -22.57 -27.12 -6.96
CA LEU A 420 -21.13 -27.09 -7.17
C LEU A 420 -20.46 -27.78 -6.00
N THR A 421 -19.39 -28.51 -6.26
CA THR A 421 -18.69 -29.31 -5.24
C THR A 421 -17.19 -29.09 -5.29
N ILE A 422 -16.53 -29.11 -4.14
CA ILE A 422 -15.07 -29.19 -3.98
C ILE A 422 -14.80 -30.25 -2.92
N CYS A 423 -13.86 -31.17 -3.14
CA CYS A 423 -13.60 -32.28 -2.22
C CYS A 423 -14.86 -33.11 -1.89
N LYS A 424 -15.79 -33.26 -2.85
CA LYS A 424 -17.12 -33.88 -2.65
C LYS A 424 -18.06 -33.13 -1.67
N GLU A 425 -17.65 -32.00 -1.12
CA GLU A 425 -18.50 -31.12 -0.30
C GLU A 425 -19.20 -30.08 -1.17
N LYS A 426 -20.48 -29.80 -0.87
CA LYS A 426 -21.28 -28.82 -1.61
C LYS A 426 -20.90 -27.39 -1.22
N ILE A 427 -20.69 -26.54 -2.21
CA ILE A 427 -20.56 -25.09 -2.00
C ILE A 427 -21.96 -24.48 -1.84
N PRO A 428 -22.24 -23.75 -0.75
CA PRO A 428 -23.55 -23.16 -0.56
C PRO A 428 -23.78 -21.98 -1.52
N PHE A 429 -24.96 -21.95 -2.15
CA PHE A 429 -25.44 -20.76 -2.84
C PHE A 429 -26.04 -19.78 -1.84
N VAL A 430 -25.43 -18.61 -1.71
CA VAL A 430 -25.83 -17.55 -0.79
C VAL A 430 -26.45 -16.36 -1.54
N LYS A 431 -27.29 -15.59 -0.85
CA LYS A 431 -27.90 -14.38 -1.42
C LYS A 431 -26.98 -13.16 -1.36
N LYS A 432 -25.95 -13.19 -0.51
CA LYS A 432 -24.97 -12.12 -0.33
C LYS A 432 -23.64 -12.69 0.18
N HIS A 433 -22.52 -12.07 -0.19
CA HIS A 433 -21.18 -12.46 0.24
C HIS A 433 -20.29 -11.23 0.41
N LEU A 434 -19.33 -11.28 1.34
CA LEU A 434 -18.34 -10.22 1.53
C LEU A 434 -17.14 -10.53 0.62
N PHE A 435 -16.99 -9.78 -0.47
CA PHE A 435 -15.88 -9.92 -1.40
C PHE A 435 -15.02 -8.66 -1.36
N LEU A 436 -13.76 -8.81 -0.92
CA LEU A 436 -12.77 -7.73 -0.88
C LEU A 436 -13.33 -6.43 -0.28
N GLY A 437 -14.02 -6.52 0.86
CA GLY A 437 -14.56 -5.37 1.59
C GLY A 437 -15.92 -4.83 1.08
N GLY A 438 -16.44 -5.31 -0.06
CA GLY A 438 -17.78 -5.03 -0.56
C GLY A 438 -18.76 -6.18 -0.27
N VAL A 439 -19.96 -5.87 0.21
CA VAL A 439 -21.02 -6.89 0.38
C VAL A 439 -21.83 -6.99 -0.90
N VAL A 440 -21.46 -7.94 -1.76
CA VAL A 440 -22.12 -8.18 -3.04
C VAL A 440 -23.37 -9.03 -2.80
N ASP A 441 -24.52 -8.57 -3.29
CA ASP A 441 -25.79 -9.30 -3.22
C ASP A 441 -26.24 -9.78 -4.60
N ARG A 442 -27.06 -10.83 -4.61
CA ARG A 442 -27.61 -11.49 -5.82
C ARG A 442 -28.21 -10.51 -6.84
N GLY A 443 -28.84 -9.43 -6.38
CA GLY A 443 -29.48 -8.46 -7.25
C GLY A 443 -28.58 -7.28 -7.66
N LEU A 444 -27.36 -7.21 -7.12
CA LEU A 444 -26.51 -6.01 -7.16
C LEU A 444 -27.26 -4.75 -6.68
N THR A 445 -28.13 -4.90 -5.68
CA THR A 445 -28.91 -3.79 -5.11
C THR A 445 -28.06 -2.94 -4.17
N TRP A 446 -26.99 -3.51 -3.63
CA TRP A 446 -26.04 -2.93 -2.67
C TRP A 446 -26.64 -2.53 -1.32
N THR A 447 -27.93 -2.80 -1.09
CA THR A 447 -28.60 -2.50 0.19
C THR A 447 -27.90 -3.12 1.39
N PRO A 448 -27.48 -4.41 1.37
CA PRO A 448 -26.73 -5.00 2.48
C PRO A 448 -25.38 -4.30 2.73
N HIS A 449 -24.71 -3.87 1.66
CA HIS A 449 -23.44 -3.13 1.75
C HIS A 449 -23.64 -1.75 2.37
N ILE A 450 -24.66 -1.01 1.96
CA ILE A 450 -24.98 0.30 2.54
C ILE A 450 -25.33 0.19 4.03
N GLN A 451 -26.06 -0.86 4.44
CA GLN A 451 -26.31 -1.13 5.86
C GLN A 451 -25.02 -1.43 6.63
N HIS A 452 -24.09 -2.19 6.04
CA HIS A 452 -22.78 -2.44 6.62
C HIS A 452 -21.95 -1.15 6.77
N LEU A 453 -21.92 -0.31 5.73
CA LEU A 453 -21.29 1.01 5.79
C LEU A 453 -21.93 1.89 6.85
N LYS A 454 -23.27 1.92 6.96
CA LYS A 454 -23.98 2.69 7.98
C LYS A 454 -23.51 2.34 9.39
N LYS A 455 -23.32 1.06 9.69
CA LYS A 455 -22.80 0.60 10.99
C LYS A 455 -21.38 1.13 11.22
N LYS A 456 -20.48 0.98 10.25
CA LYS A 456 -19.09 1.45 10.34
C LYS A 456 -18.98 2.98 10.46
N LEU A 457 -19.71 3.71 9.63
CA LEU A 457 -19.69 5.17 9.56
C LEU A 457 -20.40 5.81 10.76
N SER A 458 -21.38 5.14 11.38
CA SER A 458 -22.01 5.61 12.62
C SER A 458 -21.01 5.72 13.78
N ALA A 459 -19.96 4.88 13.80
CA ALA A 459 -18.90 4.97 14.79
C ALA A 459 -18.15 6.32 14.74
N PHE A 460 -18.02 6.93 13.54
CA PHE A 460 -17.46 8.27 13.41
C PHE A 460 -18.34 9.32 14.09
N VAL A 461 -19.66 9.21 13.95
CA VAL A 461 -20.59 10.16 14.59
C VAL A 461 -20.47 10.07 16.12
N LEU A 462 -20.32 8.86 16.66
CA LEU A 462 -20.08 8.66 18.10
C LEU A 462 -18.74 9.25 18.52
N LEU A 463 -17.69 9.03 17.73
CA LEU A 463 -16.37 9.61 17.96
C LEU A 463 -16.41 11.14 17.99
N ALA A 464 -17.02 11.78 16.99
CA ALA A 464 -17.16 13.24 16.92
C ALA A 464 -17.86 13.78 18.17
N ARG A 465 -18.98 13.17 18.56
CA ARG A 465 -19.70 13.54 19.80
C ARG A 465 -18.89 13.32 21.08
N PHE A 466 -17.95 12.37 21.07
CA PHE A 466 -17.11 12.06 22.22
C PHE A 466 -15.97 13.07 22.41
N ILE A 467 -15.49 13.67 21.31
CA ILE A 467 -14.35 14.60 21.31
C ILE A 467 -14.74 16.07 21.17
N SER A 468 -16.00 16.36 20.88
CA SER A 468 -16.54 17.72 20.77
C SER A 468 -17.98 17.82 21.25
N GLY A 469 -18.28 18.91 21.94
CA GLY A 469 -19.63 19.40 22.23
C GLY A 469 -19.83 20.80 21.65
N THR A 470 -20.97 21.44 21.97
CA THR A 470 -21.31 22.78 21.47
C THR A 470 -20.37 23.88 21.97
N THR A 471 -19.86 23.74 23.19
CA THR A 471 -19.01 24.76 23.86
C THR A 471 -17.61 24.26 24.23
N TRP A 472 -17.24 23.04 23.83
CA TRP A 472 -15.96 22.44 24.22
C TRP A 472 -15.46 21.40 23.23
N GLY A 473 -14.16 21.13 23.26
CA GLY A 473 -13.53 20.01 22.55
C GLY A 473 -12.82 20.43 21.27
N ALA A 474 -12.75 19.51 20.30
CA ALA A 474 -12.01 19.72 19.07
C ALA A 474 -12.61 20.84 18.20
N THR A 475 -11.75 21.62 17.55
CA THR A 475 -12.16 22.71 16.66
C THR A 475 -12.87 22.18 15.41
N VAL A 476 -13.76 22.99 14.83
CA VAL A 476 -14.48 22.64 13.58
C VAL A 476 -13.52 22.20 12.45
N PRO A 477 -12.41 22.92 12.15
CA PRO A 477 -11.49 22.47 11.12
C PRO A 477 -10.81 21.13 11.45
N ALA A 478 -10.51 20.85 12.72
CA ALA A 478 -9.97 19.55 13.12
C ALA A 478 -10.98 18.42 12.93
N LEU A 479 -12.26 18.65 13.26
CA LEU A 479 -13.34 17.69 13.05
C LEU A 479 -13.61 17.44 11.57
N LEU A 480 -13.59 18.47 10.73
CA LEU A 480 -13.73 18.31 9.27
C LEU A 480 -12.55 17.54 8.65
N ARG A 481 -11.33 17.74 9.17
CA ARG A 481 -10.16 16.92 8.78
C ARG A 481 -10.30 15.47 9.21
N LEU A 482 -10.78 15.21 10.42
CA LEU A 482 -11.13 13.86 10.89
C LEU A 482 -12.20 13.20 10.02
N TYR A 483 -13.24 13.95 9.66
CA TYR A 483 -14.31 13.52 8.78
C TYR A 483 -13.76 13.11 7.41
N GLN A 484 -12.93 13.94 6.80
CA GLN A 484 -12.26 13.62 5.53
C GLN A 484 -11.40 12.36 5.62
N ALA A 485 -10.59 12.25 6.68
CA ALA A 485 -9.67 11.13 6.84
C ALA A 485 -10.37 9.79 7.12
N ILE A 486 -11.41 9.79 7.96
CA ILE A 486 -12.05 8.57 8.47
C ILE A 486 -13.35 8.27 7.74
N PHE A 487 -14.28 9.24 7.70
CA PHE A 487 -15.61 9.03 7.14
C PHE A 487 -15.53 8.94 5.61
N VAL A 488 -14.98 9.97 4.95
CA VAL A 488 -14.84 10.00 3.50
C VAL A 488 -13.88 8.90 3.05
N GLY A 489 -12.74 8.71 3.74
CA GLY A 489 -11.81 7.61 3.47
C GLY A 489 -12.47 6.21 3.48
N THR A 490 -13.37 5.95 4.44
CA THR A 490 -14.11 4.67 4.49
C THR A 490 -15.14 4.56 3.35
N LEU A 491 -15.81 5.66 3.02
CA LEU A 491 -16.84 5.70 1.99
C LEU A 491 -16.24 5.47 0.59
N ARG A 492 -15.17 6.21 0.26
CA ARG A 492 -14.53 6.23 -1.07
C ARG A 492 -14.19 4.85 -1.62
N TYR A 493 -13.77 3.91 -0.76
CA TYR A 493 -13.33 2.58 -1.16
C TYR A 493 -14.33 1.85 -2.06
N SER A 494 -15.62 1.82 -1.68
CA SER A 494 -16.62 1.02 -2.39
C SER A 494 -17.51 1.81 -3.35
N LEU A 495 -17.45 3.15 -3.33
CA LEU A 495 -18.33 3.97 -4.17
C LEU A 495 -18.28 3.60 -5.67
N PRO A 496 -17.11 3.30 -6.26
CA PRO A 496 -17.02 2.99 -7.68
C PRO A 496 -17.71 1.68 -8.07
N ALA A 497 -17.86 0.73 -7.14
CA ALA A 497 -18.55 -0.53 -7.42
C ALA A 497 -20.08 -0.40 -7.36
N ILE A 498 -20.62 0.64 -6.72
CA ILE A 498 -22.06 0.75 -6.41
C ILE A 498 -22.84 1.69 -7.34
N ASN A 499 -22.33 1.98 -8.55
CA ASN A 499 -22.97 2.90 -9.53
C ASN A 499 -24.43 2.53 -9.87
N GLY A 500 -24.83 1.26 -9.72
CA GLY A 500 -26.20 0.79 -9.93
C GLY A 500 -27.14 0.83 -8.72
N THR A 501 -26.71 1.37 -7.57
CA THR A 501 -27.55 1.38 -6.35
C THR A 501 -28.76 2.31 -6.49
N CYS A 502 -29.86 1.99 -5.79
CA CYS A 502 -31.07 2.80 -5.84
C CYS A 502 -30.94 4.17 -5.15
N LYS A 503 -31.79 5.13 -5.54
CA LYS A 503 -31.83 6.49 -4.96
C LYS A 503 -32.03 6.49 -3.43
N THR A 504 -32.82 5.55 -2.91
CA THR A 504 -33.07 5.41 -1.46
C THR A 504 -31.79 5.08 -0.69
N ASN A 505 -30.96 4.20 -1.23
CA ASN A 505 -29.66 3.84 -0.66
C ASN A 505 -28.69 5.05 -0.66
N MET A 506 -28.67 5.83 -1.75
CA MET A 506 -27.88 7.06 -1.82
C MET A 506 -28.35 8.13 -0.84
N LYS A 507 -29.68 8.33 -0.72
CA LYS A 507 -30.26 9.21 0.30
C LYS A 507 -29.84 8.80 1.71
N MET A 508 -29.81 7.49 2.01
CA MET A 508 -29.34 7.00 3.31
C MET A 508 -27.88 7.38 3.60
N LEU A 509 -26.99 7.25 2.61
CA LEU A 509 -25.59 7.67 2.74
C LEU A 509 -25.48 9.19 2.95
N GLN A 510 -26.21 10.00 2.18
CA GLN A 510 -26.23 11.46 2.31
C GLN A 510 -26.79 11.90 3.67
N SER A 511 -27.85 11.28 4.16
CA SER A 511 -28.37 11.56 5.51
C SER A 511 -27.35 11.25 6.60
N LEU A 512 -26.59 10.15 6.45
CA LEU A 512 -25.53 9.80 7.40
C LEU A 512 -24.35 10.78 7.33
N GLN A 513 -23.98 11.21 6.12
CA GLN A 513 -23.00 12.25 5.88
C GLN A 513 -23.41 13.57 6.56
N ALA A 514 -24.63 14.06 6.34
CA ALA A 514 -25.12 15.25 7.02
C ALA A 514 -25.15 15.07 8.55
N ARG A 515 -25.53 13.89 9.06
CA ARG A 515 -25.49 13.63 10.50
C ARG A 515 -24.07 13.76 11.08
N ALA A 516 -23.06 13.29 10.36
CA ALA A 516 -21.67 13.43 10.76
C ALA A 516 -21.22 14.89 10.71
N LEU A 517 -21.57 15.61 9.64
CA LEU A 517 -21.19 17.00 9.43
C LEU A 517 -21.87 17.97 10.40
N ARG A 518 -23.14 17.75 10.77
CA ARG A 518 -23.80 18.50 11.85
C ARG A 518 -23.02 18.40 13.15
N CYS A 519 -22.50 17.21 13.48
CA CYS A 519 -21.65 17.05 14.67
C CYS A 519 -20.32 17.79 14.55
N CYS A 520 -19.74 17.85 13.35
CA CYS A 520 -18.48 18.56 13.10
C CYS A 520 -18.64 20.08 13.18
N LEU A 521 -19.76 20.60 12.70
CA LEU A 521 -20.08 22.03 12.64
C LEU A 521 -20.79 22.56 13.89
N GLY A 522 -21.23 21.67 14.80
CA GLY A 522 -22.05 22.05 15.94
C GLY A 522 -23.50 22.42 15.59
N LEU A 523 -24.01 22.00 14.43
CA LEU A 523 -25.34 22.36 13.94
C LEU A 523 -26.47 21.56 14.62
N PRO A 524 -27.67 22.16 14.79
CA PRO A 524 -28.86 21.47 15.28
C PRO A 524 -29.24 20.24 14.46
N ARG A 525 -29.95 19.29 15.09
CA ARG A 525 -30.40 18.05 14.40
C ARG A 525 -31.40 18.32 13.28
N SER A 526 -32.15 19.43 13.38
CA SER A 526 -33.19 19.86 12.43
C SER A 526 -32.64 20.49 11.15
N THR A 527 -31.36 20.90 11.12
CA THR A 527 -30.76 21.56 9.94
C THR A 527 -30.87 20.67 8.71
N SER A 528 -31.26 21.23 7.56
CA SER A 528 -31.47 20.47 6.33
C SER A 528 -30.22 19.68 5.90
N THR A 529 -30.41 18.50 5.31
CA THR A 529 -29.31 17.66 4.80
C THR A 529 -28.49 18.38 3.72
N PRO A 530 -29.11 18.99 2.68
CA PRO A 530 -28.36 19.75 1.68
C PRO A 530 -27.61 20.95 2.26
N GLY A 531 -28.27 21.74 3.12
CA GLY A 531 -27.67 22.93 3.73
C GLY A 531 -26.46 22.59 4.60
N THR A 532 -26.54 21.51 5.39
CA THR A 532 -25.40 21.04 6.20
C THR A 532 -24.18 20.70 5.32
N ILE A 533 -24.41 19.99 4.22
CA ILE A 533 -23.33 19.54 3.32
C ILE A 533 -22.70 20.76 2.63
N ALA A 534 -23.53 21.69 2.14
CA ALA A 534 -23.08 22.93 1.52
C ALA A 534 -22.24 23.79 2.48
N GLU A 535 -22.73 24.03 3.70
CA GLU A 535 -22.02 24.83 4.72
C GLU A 535 -20.66 24.24 5.06
N SER A 536 -20.57 22.91 5.13
CA SER A 536 -19.30 22.22 5.37
C SER A 536 -18.32 22.25 4.18
N ARG A 537 -18.72 22.78 3.04
CA ARG A 537 -17.98 22.76 1.76
C ARG A 537 -17.57 21.35 1.33
N GLN A 538 -18.48 20.40 1.50
CA GLN A 538 -18.25 18.99 1.17
C GLN A 538 -19.10 18.56 -0.02
N PHE A 539 -18.61 17.58 -0.79
CA PHE A 539 -19.38 16.97 -1.86
C PHE A 539 -20.40 15.98 -1.31
N PRO A 540 -21.66 16.00 -1.79
CA PRO A 540 -22.63 14.96 -1.47
C PRO A 540 -22.14 13.57 -1.92
N ALA A 541 -22.62 12.51 -1.27
CA ALA A 541 -22.22 11.13 -1.57
C ALA A 541 -22.37 10.71 -3.05
N CYS A 542 -23.37 11.24 -3.78
CA CYS A 542 -23.52 10.98 -5.22
C CYS A 542 -22.41 11.62 -6.06
N VAL A 543 -21.97 12.83 -5.74
CA VAL A 543 -20.86 13.50 -6.42
C VAL A 543 -19.54 12.78 -6.10
N LEU A 544 -19.36 12.37 -4.84
CA LEU A 544 -18.21 11.54 -4.45
C LEU A 544 -18.16 10.22 -5.23
N GLN A 545 -19.32 9.62 -5.52
CA GLN A 545 -19.39 8.38 -6.29
C GLN A 545 -18.89 8.56 -7.73
N ILE A 546 -19.34 9.63 -8.39
CA ILE A 546 -18.86 9.99 -9.74
C ILE A 546 -17.35 10.27 -9.68
N GLN A 547 -16.91 11.11 -8.74
CA GLN A 547 -15.51 11.48 -8.59
C GLN A 547 -14.60 10.26 -8.39
N GLU A 548 -14.96 9.33 -7.50
CA GLU A 548 -14.15 8.13 -7.26
C GLU A 548 -14.22 7.14 -8.44
N THR A 549 -15.35 7.08 -9.16
CA THR A 549 -15.47 6.27 -10.39
C THR A 549 -14.47 6.77 -11.44
N LEU A 550 -14.49 8.07 -11.74
CA LEU A 550 -13.56 8.71 -12.68
C LEU A 550 -12.11 8.58 -12.22
N ARG A 551 -11.83 8.78 -10.92
CA ARG A 551 -10.50 8.64 -10.35
C ARG A 551 -9.93 7.23 -10.53
N ILE A 552 -10.75 6.20 -10.28
CA ILE A 552 -10.31 4.81 -10.46
C ILE A 552 -10.08 4.52 -11.94
N HIS A 553 -10.95 4.99 -12.83
CA HIS A 553 -10.76 4.76 -14.26
C HIS A 553 -9.51 5.46 -14.79
N LEU A 554 -9.26 6.70 -14.37
CA LEU A 554 -8.01 7.41 -14.67
C LEU A 554 -6.78 6.63 -14.18
N ARG A 555 -6.86 5.94 -13.04
CA ARG A 555 -5.79 5.03 -12.59
C ARG A 555 -5.62 3.84 -13.53
N HIS A 556 -6.72 3.23 -14.00
CA HIS A 556 -6.66 2.13 -14.97
C HIS A 556 -5.99 2.56 -16.27
N LEU A 557 -6.30 3.76 -16.76
CA LEU A 557 -5.69 4.33 -17.95
C LEU A 557 -4.21 4.67 -17.74
N THR A 558 -3.86 5.31 -16.62
CA THR A 558 -2.56 5.97 -16.48
C THR A 558 -1.51 5.22 -15.68
N ARG A 559 -1.85 4.21 -14.88
CA ARG A 559 -0.86 3.52 -14.01
C ARG A 559 -0.36 2.19 -14.52
N HIS A 560 -1.01 1.62 -15.54
CA HIS A 560 -0.61 0.32 -16.07
C HIS A 560 -1.03 0.19 -17.53
N LYS A 561 -0.05 0.12 -18.45
CA LYS A 561 -0.24 0.14 -19.91
C LYS A 561 -1.32 -0.84 -20.42
N LYS A 562 -1.38 -2.04 -19.86
CA LYS A 562 -2.32 -3.11 -20.26
C LYS A 562 -3.35 -3.47 -19.18
N HIS A 563 -3.91 -2.47 -18.49
CA HIS A 563 -4.92 -2.75 -17.47
C HIS A 563 -6.22 -3.28 -18.12
N HIS A 564 -6.68 -4.49 -17.76
CA HIS A 564 -7.87 -5.11 -18.36
C HIS A 564 -9.20 -4.34 -18.20
N LEU A 565 -9.27 -3.37 -17.26
CA LEU A 565 -10.43 -2.49 -17.06
C LEU A 565 -10.26 -1.11 -17.72
N ALA A 566 -9.15 -0.84 -18.41
CA ALA A 566 -8.95 0.40 -19.14
C ALA A 566 -9.99 0.56 -20.27
N ASP A 567 -10.34 -0.54 -20.94
CA ASP A 567 -11.27 -0.55 -22.07
C ASP A 567 -12.70 -0.95 -21.65
N ILE A 568 -13.10 -0.65 -20.41
CA ILE A 568 -14.41 -1.09 -19.89
C ILE A 568 -15.59 -0.45 -20.61
N MET A 569 -15.40 0.75 -21.16
CA MET A 569 -16.42 1.47 -21.93
C MET A 569 -16.76 0.75 -23.25
N SER A 570 -15.79 0.12 -23.90
CA SER A 570 -15.99 -0.65 -25.14
C SER A 570 -16.33 -2.11 -24.85
N SER A 571 -15.67 -2.72 -23.87
CA SER A 571 -15.87 -4.15 -23.55
C SER A 571 -17.15 -4.44 -22.77
N ARG A 572 -17.66 -3.48 -21.97
CA ARG A 572 -18.84 -3.66 -21.09
C ARG A 572 -19.75 -2.42 -21.04
N PRO A 573 -20.23 -1.94 -22.21
CA PRO A 573 -20.94 -0.66 -22.33
C PRO A 573 -22.24 -0.61 -21.52
N SER A 574 -22.90 -1.75 -21.30
CA SER A 574 -24.18 -1.82 -20.57
C SER A 574 -24.02 -1.68 -19.04
N SER A 575 -22.80 -1.83 -18.52
CA SER A 575 -22.53 -1.73 -17.09
C SER A 575 -22.81 -0.31 -16.55
N ASN A 576 -23.26 -0.21 -15.30
CA ASN A 576 -23.51 1.09 -14.66
C ASN A 576 -22.20 1.89 -14.53
N TYR A 577 -21.07 1.21 -14.32
CA TYR A 577 -19.75 1.82 -14.28
C TYR A 577 -19.41 2.48 -15.63
N ALA A 578 -19.51 1.73 -16.74
CA ALA A 578 -19.22 2.25 -18.08
C ALA A 578 -20.16 3.41 -18.47
N ARG A 579 -21.45 3.32 -18.11
CA ARG A 579 -22.41 4.42 -18.35
C ARG A 579 -22.02 5.72 -17.65
N VAL A 580 -21.51 5.66 -16.41
CA VAL A 580 -20.99 6.85 -15.73
C VAL A 580 -19.78 7.41 -16.47
N LEU A 581 -18.86 6.56 -16.94
CA LEU A 581 -17.69 7.02 -17.69
C LEU A 581 -18.07 7.67 -19.02
N ALA A 582 -19.05 7.10 -19.74
CA ALA A 582 -19.53 7.64 -21.02
C ALA A 582 -20.06 9.08 -20.89
N LEU A 583 -20.69 9.42 -19.77
CA LEU A 583 -21.16 10.79 -19.51
C LEU A 583 -20.02 11.82 -19.39
N TYR A 584 -18.80 11.38 -19.06
CA TYR A 584 -17.64 12.24 -18.84
C TYR A 584 -16.50 11.92 -19.81
N GLN A 585 -16.78 11.25 -20.93
CA GLN A 585 -15.75 10.81 -21.87
C GLN A 585 -14.89 11.97 -22.40
N GLN A 586 -15.52 13.13 -22.64
CA GLN A 586 -14.85 14.33 -23.13
C GLN A 586 -13.87 14.95 -22.11
N GLU A 587 -14.03 14.62 -20.82
CA GLU A 587 -13.15 15.09 -19.74
C GLU A 587 -11.91 14.20 -19.57
N PHE A 588 -11.86 13.03 -20.22
CA PHE A 588 -10.69 12.18 -20.15
C PHE A 588 -9.54 12.76 -20.98
N PRO A 589 -8.29 12.67 -20.49
CA PRO A 589 -7.15 13.16 -21.24
C PRO A 589 -7.01 12.40 -22.56
N SER A 590 -7.00 13.13 -23.68
CA SER A 590 -6.80 12.55 -25.01
C SER A 590 -5.36 12.13 -25.29
N LYS A 591 -4.39 12.73 -24.58
CA LYS A 591 -2.97 12.38 -24.62
C LYS A 591 -2.44 12.21 -23.21
N PHE A 592 -2.07 10.98 -22.86
CA PHE A 592 -1.35 10.66 -21.63
C PHE A 592 -0.29 9.60 -21.91
N LEU A 593 0.85 9.70 -21.23
CA LEU A 593 1.89 8.68 -21.29
C LEU A 593 1.63 7.68 -20.17
N THR A 594 1.37 6.43 -20.53
CA THR A 594 1.38 5.35 -19.53
C THR A 594 2.83 5.06 -19.15
N PRO A 595 3.15 4.90 -17.85
CA PRO A 595 4.46 4.48 -17.41
C PRO A 595 4.85 3.19 -18.13
N GLU A 596 5.93 3.25 -18.90
CA GLU A 596 6.54 2.06 -19.46
C GLU A 596 7.49 1.51 -18.41
N ILE A 597 7.39 0.20 -18.19
CA ILE A 597 8.35 -0.43 -17.33
C ILE A 597 9.65 -0.48 -18.13
N THR A 598 10.70 0.00 -17.46
CA THR A 598 12.13 -0.18 -17.69
C THR A 598 12.67 -1.35 -18.53
N ALA A 599 12.70 -1.41 -19.88
CA ALA A 599 13.29 -2.60 -20.55
C ALA A 599 14.75 -2.88 -20.12
N VAL A 600 15.47 -1.82 -19.75
CA VAL A 600 16.78 -1.90 -19.09
C VAL A 600 16.58 -2.04 -17.57
N PRO A 601 17.22 -3.00 -16.89
CA PRO A 601 17.09 -3.11 -15.44
C PRO A 601 17.56 -1.82 -14.74
N PRO A 602 16.77 -1.23 -13.82
CA PRO A 602 17.09 0.05 -13.20
C PRO A 602 18.46 0.08 -12.53
N TRP A 603 18.89 -1.00 -11.90
CA TRP A 603 20.19 -1.10 -11.21
C TRP A 603 21.40 -1.08 -12.15
N THR A 604 21.19 -1.24 -13.45
CA THR A 604 22.25 -1.12 -14.46
C THR A 604 22.40 0.31 -15.01
N LEU A 605 21.52 1.23 -14.60
CA LEU A 605 21.62 2.63 -15.00
C LEU A 605 22.71 3.34 -14.20
N PRO A 606 23.58 4.11 -14.86
CA PRO A 606 24.63 4.85 -14.17
C PRO A 606 24.04 5.94 -13.27
N THR A 607 24.72 6.22 -12.16
CA THR A 607 24.40 7.35 -11.28
C THR A 607 24.58 8.66 -12.05
N PRO A 608 23.58 9.56 -12.06
CA PRO A 608 23.73 10.87 -12.67
C PRO A 608 24.69 11.71 -11.85
N LEU A 609 25.52 12.50 -12.53
CA LEU A 609 26.41 13.47 -11.88
C LEU A 609 25.56 14.65 -11.39
N ILE A 610 25.22 14.63 -10.10
CA ILE A 610 24.37 15.64 -9.46
C ILE A 610 25.14 16.33 -8.34
N SER A 611 25.26 17.65 -8.42
CA SER A 611 25.73 18.48 -7.32
C SER A 611 24.56 19.25 -6.70
N LEU A 612 24.47 19.25 -5.38
CA LEU A 612 23.38 19.85 -4.62
C LEU A 612 23.80 21.11 -3.85
N ASP A 613 25.09 21.41 -3.82
CA ASP A 613 25.67 22.41 -2.94
C ASP A 613 26.58 23.36 -3.75
N ILE A 614 26.74 24.57 -3.22
CA ILE A 614 27.62 25.60 -3.75
C ILE A 614 28.53 26.03 -2.59
N PRO A 615 29.86 26.04 -2.76
CA PRO A 615 30.79 26.49 -1.73
C PRO A 615 30.41 27.88 -1.19
N GLY A 616 30.27 27.99 0.13
CA GLY A 616 29.86 29.23 0.81
C GLY A 616 28.35 29.41 0.99
N ILE A 617 27.50 28.58 0.36
CA ILE A 617 26.03 28.67 0.49
C ILE A 617 25.50 27.48 1.31
N HIS A 618 25.30 27.69 2.62
CA HIS A 618 24.70 26.68 3.50
C HIS A 618 23.18 26.89 3.72
N THR A 619 22.72 28.14 3.82
CA THR A 619 21.29 28.45 4.00
C THR A 619 20.93 29.79 3.34
N LYS A 620 19.98 29.76 2.38
CA LYS A 620 19.54 30.93 1.62
C LYS A 620 19.01 32.09 2.48
N ARG A 621 18.39 31.79 3.63
CA ARG A 621 17.63 32.77 4.44
C ARG A 621 18.48 33.90 5.03
N ASN A 622 19.79 33.69 5.21
CA ASN A 622 20.65 34.61 5.94
C ASN A 622 21.76 35.23 5.07
N ILE A 623 21.72 35.03 3.75
CA ILE A 623 22.77 35.48 2.84
C ILE A 623 22.19 36.59 1.94
N PRO A 624 22.84 37.78 1.86
CA PRO A 624 22.43 38.84 0.96
C PRO A 624 22.38 38.40 -0.51
N GLN A 625 21.48 38.95 -1.31
CA GLN A 625 21.29 38.55 -2.71
C GLN A 625 22.55 38.74 -3.56
N ALA A 626 23.30 39.83 -3.36
CA ALA A 626 24.56 40.06 -4.07
C ALA A 626 25.62 38.99 -3.76
N VAL A 627 25.66 38.52 -2.51
CA VAL A 627 26.58 37.46 -2.08
C VAL A 627 26.14 36.11 -2.67
N LEU A 628 24.84 35.81 -2.68
CA LEU A 628 24.29 34.62 -3.36
C LEU A 628 24.62 34.62 -4.86
N TYR A 629 24.45 35.77 -5.53
CA TYR A 629 24.81 35.95 -6.93
C TYR A 629 26.29 35.68 -7.16
N GLN A 630 27.17 36.30 -6.38
CA GLN A 630 28.61 36.17 -6.52
C GLN A 630 29.08 34.72 -6.31
N HIS A 631 28.66 34.04 -5.24
CA HIS A 631 29.03 32.64 -5.01
C HIS A 631 28.52 31.72 -6.14
N THR A 632 27.30 31.95 -6.62
CA THR A 632 26.70 31.15 -7.70
C THR A 632 27.45 31.37 -9.02
N MET A 633 27.77 32.62 -9.37
CA MET A 633 28.55 32.97 -10.55
C MET A 633 29.96 32.37 -10.49
N THR A 634 30.64 32.49 -9.35
CA THR A 634 31.99 31.92 -9.17
C THR A 634 31.98 30.40 -9.37
N GLU A 635 30.99 29.69 -8.85
CA GLU A 635 30.87 28.25 -9.05
C GLU A 635 30.54 27.89 -10.51
N MET A 636 29.62 28.63 -11.14
CA MET A 636 29.23 28.41 -12.54
C MET A 636 30.38 28.64 -13.52
N TYR A 637 31.12 29.72 -13.36
CA TYR A 637 32.24 30.08 -14.25
C TYR A 637 33.59 29.52 -13.78
N GLY A 638 33.68 28.99 -12.56
CA GLY A 638 34.85 28.24 -12.09
C GLY A 638 34.77 26.77 -12.49
N SER A 639 33.72 26.08 -12.08
CA SER A 639 33.59 24.62 -12.20
C SER A 639 32.92 24.16 -13.51
N HIS A 640 32.23 25.06 -14.22
CA HIS A 640 31.39 24.71 -15.37
C HIS A 640 31.63 25.57 -16.63
N ILE A 641 32.75 26.31 -16.73
CA ILE A 641 32.99 27.24 -17.84
C ILE A 641 33.11 26.58 -19.22
N SER A 642 33.70 25.39 -19.30
CA SER A 642 33.89 24.65 -20.55
C SER A 642 32.67 23.84 -20.99
N ARG A 643 31.51 24.08 -20.37
CA ARG A 643 30.27 23.31 -20.56
C ARG A 643 29.16 24.22 -21.01
N ILE A 644 28.27 23.71 -21.87
CA ILE A 644 27.09 24.46 -22.29
C ILE A 644 26.09 24.52 -21.13
N HIS A 645 25.71 25.74 -20.75
CA HIS A 645 24.78 25.98 -19.66
C HIS A 645 23.33 25.87 -20.14
N VAL A 646 22.53 25.16 -19.37
CA VAL A 646 21.09 24.99 -19.59
C VAL A 646 20.39 25.31 -18.28
N PHE A 647 19.33 26.11 -18.32
CA PHE A 647 18.56 26.49 -17.14
C PHE A 647 17.15 25.96 -17.26
N THR A 648 16.61 25.39 -16.19
CA THR A 648 15.27 24.78 -16.20
C THR A 648 14.44 25.26 -15.03
N ASP A 649 13.16 25.53 -15.28
CA ASP A 649 12.20 25.95 -14.26
C ASP A 649 10.79 25.41 -14.54
N GLY A 650 9.99 25.22 -13.48
CA GLY A 650 8.62 24.74 -13.52
C GLY A 650 7.64 25.67 -12.81
N SER A 651 6.64 26.18 -13.54
CA SER A 651 5.62 27.06 -12.97
C SER A 651 4.27 26.36 -12.77
N THR A 652 3.56 26.72 -11.69
CA THR A 652 2.21 26.22 -11.43
C THR A 652 1.26 27.34 -11.05
N SER A 653 0.10 27.37 -11.70
CA SER A 653 -0.97 28.33 -11.45
C SER A 653 -2.18 27.63 -10.82
N LYS A 654 -3.28 28.39 -10.60
CA LYS A 654 -4.55 27.79 -10.15
C LYS A 654 -5.08 26.76 -11.15
N MET A 655 -4.85 26.97 -12.45
CA MET A 655 -5.48 26.22 -13.55
C MET A 655 -4.55 25.31 -14.35
N SER A 656 -3.24 25.58 -14.40
CA SER A 656 -2.30 24.84 -15.26
C SER A 656 -0.91 24.78 -14.67
N SER A 657 -0.10 23.86 -15.18
CA SER A 657 1.32 23.73 -14.89
C SER A 657 2.13 23.81 -16.18
N THR A 658 3.33 24.35 -16.10
CA THR A 658 4.21 24.60 -17.25
C THR A 658 5.65 24.32 -16.86
N ALA A 659 6.48 24.03 -17.86
CA ALA A 659 7.88 23.74 -17.73
C ALA A 659 8.65 24.52 -18.81
N ALA A 660 9.88 24.95 -18.51
CA ALA A 660 10.73 25.60 -19.49
C ALA A 660 12.19 25.18 -19.36
N ALA A 661 12.90 25.22 -20.48
CA ALA A 661 14.34 25.04 -20.54
C ALA A 661 14.96 26.12 -21.44
N VAL A 662 15.97 26.82 -20.96
CA VAL A 662 16.66 27.92 -21.64
C VAL A 662 18.11 27.53 -21.90
N PHE A 663 18.58 27.77 -23.12
CA PHE A 663 19.94 27.52 -23.58
C PHE A 663 20.55 28.86 -24.04
N PRO A 664 21.13 29.67 -23.12
CA PRO A 664 21.52 31.03 -23.42
C PRO A 664 22.51 31.16 -24.57
N THR A 665 23.56 30.32 -24.58
CA THR A 665 24.60 30.33 -25.64
C THR A 665 24.08 29.93 -27.01
N ARG A 666 22.90 29.31 -27.08
CA ARG A 666 22.24 28.93 -28.33
C ARG A 666 21.05 29.83 -28.69
N GLY A 667 20.67 30.77 -27.83
CA GLY A 667 19.48 31.60 -28.01
C GLY A 667 18.17 30.80 -28.05
N ILE A 668 18.14 29.58 -27.48
CA ILE A 668 16.97 28.69 -27.58
C ILE A 668 16.22 28.68 -26.25
N THR A 669 14.88 28.78 -26.33
CA THR A 669 13.98 28.64 -25.19
C THR A 669 12.88 27.65 -25.52
N ILE A 670 12.81 26.56 -24.76
CA ILE A 670 11.76 25.55 -24.85
C ILE A 670 10.72 25.88 -23.79
N LYS A 671 9.45 25.96 -24.22
CA LYS A 671 8.30 26.19 -23.35
C LYS A 671 7.33 25.04 -23.53
N HIS A 672 6.93 24.40 -22.43
CA HIS A 672 6.04 23.26 -22.46
C HIS A 672 4.88 23.47 -21.48
N LYS A 673 3.65 23.43 -22.00
CA LYS A 673 2.43 23.47 -21.17
C LYS A 673 1.95 22.05 -20.94
N LEU A 674 1.87 21.66 -19.67
CA LEU A 674 1.46 20.31 -19.31
C LEU A 674 -0.04 20.12 -19.61
N SER A 675 -0.43 18.87 -19.91
CA SER A 675 -1.82 18.53 -20.26
C SER A 675 -2.82 18.74 -19.12
N HIS A 676 -2.34 18.77 -17.88
CA HIS A 676 -3.14 18.95 -16.68
C HIS A 676 -2.32 19.61 -15.59
N LYS A 677 -3.00 20.09 -14.54
CA LYS A 677 -2.35 20.67 -13.37
C LYS A 677 -1.60 19.58 -12.58
N THR A 678 -0.36 19.88 -12.24
CA THR A 678 0.55 19.04 -11.45
C THR A 678 1.11 19.80 -10.24
N SER A 679 1.92 19.12 -9.41
CA SER A 679 2.74 19.81 -8.40
C SER A 679 3.88 20.61 -9.05
N SER A 680 4.39 21.63 -8.37
CA SER A 680 5.58 22.36 -8.80
C SER A 680 6.75 21.42 -9.04
N THR A 681 7.02 20.50 -8.12
CA THR A 681 8.06 19.46 -8.29
C THR A 681 7.89 18.62 -9.57
N THR A 682 6.66 18.32 -9.98
CA THR A 682 6.43 17.60 -11.25
C THR A 682 6.77 18.49 -12.44
N ALA A 683 6.37 19.77 -12.39
CA ALA A 683 6.69 20.73 -13.44
C ALA A 683 8.21 20.91 -13.61
N GLU A 684 8.93 21.03 -12.50
CA GLU A 684 10.40 21.08 -12.46
C GLU A 684 11.06 19.84 -13.08
N LEU A 685 10.61 18.65 -12.70
CA LEU A 685 11.13 17.40 -13.29
C LEU A 685 10.85 17.31 -14.79
N ILE A 686 9.69 17.79 -15.24
CA ILE A 686 9.37 17.86 -16.68
C ILE A 686 10.26 18.89 -17.38
N ALA A 687 10.61 20.01 -16.74
CA ALA A 687 11.55 20.99 -17.30
C ALA A 687 12.93 20.36 -17.55
N ILE A 688 13.45 19.61 -16.58
CA ILE A 688 14.68 18.81 -16.75
C ILE A 688 14.49 17.78 -17.88
N GLN A 689 13.35 17.09 -17.93
CA GLN A 689 13.09 16.10 -18.97
C GLN A 689 13.12 16.72 -20.38
N GLU A 690 12.50 17.89 -20.58
CA GLU A 690 12.47 18.59 -21.87
C GLU A 690 13.88 19.08 -22.28
N ALA A 691 14.67 19.57 -21.32
CA ALA A 691 16.07 19.90 -21.55
C ALA A 691 16.88 18.69 -22.05
N VAL A 692 16.76 17.54 -21.36
CA VAL A 692 17.50 16.32 -21.75
C VAL A 692 17.01 15.76 -23.10
N LYS A 693 15.71 15.81 -23.39
CA LYS A 693 15.17 15.42 -24.71
C LYS A 693 15.72 16.27 -25.84
N TYR A 694 15.93 17.56 -25.61
CA TYR A 694 16.56 18.43 -26.59
C TYR A 694 18.03 18.05 -26.79
N ILE A 695 18.78 17.87 -25.70
CA ILE A 695 20.20 17.46 -25.74
C ILE A 695 20.38 16.13 -26.46
N GLU A 696 19.49 15.15 -26.24
CA GLU A 696 19.53 13.83 -26.89
C GLU A 696 19.56 13.92 -28.43
N LYS A 697 18.97 14.98 -29.01
CA LYS A 697 18.91 15.23 -30.45
C LYS A 697 20.11 16.00 -31.00
N GLN A 698 21.01 16.48 -30.14
CA GLN A 698 22.20 17.23 -30.53
C GLN A 698 23.40 16.32 -30.75
N GLN A 699 24.41 16.87 -31.42
CA GLN A 699 25.74 16.26 -31.51
C GLN A 699 26.40 16.19 -30.12
N PRO A 700 27.27 15.18 -29.87
CA PRO A 700 27.86 14.92 -28.55
C PRO A 700 28.63 16.12 -28.00
N GLN A 701 28.23 16.59 -26.82
CA GLN A 701 28.81 17.78 -26.18
C GLN A 701 28.81 17.67 -24.65
N THR A 702 29.45 18.64 -23.98
CA THR A 702 29.49 18.80 -22.52
C THR A 702 28.42 19.79 -22.06
N TRP A 703 27.57 19.36 -21.13
CA TRP A 703 26.41 20.13 -20.66
C TRP A 703 26.38 20.25 -19.14
N THR A 704 25.88 21.38 -18.66
CA THR A 704 25.47 21.57 -17.27
C THR A 704 24.03 22.05 -17.23
N ILE A 705 23.15 21.28 -16.60
CA ILE A 705 21.74 21.63 -16.38
C ILE A 705 21.61 22.20 -14.98
N PHE A 706 21.33 23.50 -14.90
CA PHE A 706 21.04 24.22 -13.68
C PHE A 706 19.54 24.24 -13.40
N THR A 707 19.18 23.94 -12.15
CA THR A 707 17.79 24.03 -11.65
C THR A 707 17.80 24.58 -10.24
N ASP A 708 16.80 25.39 -9.91
CA ASP A 708 16.62 25.87 -8.55
C ASP A 708 15.96 24.84 -7.61
N SER A 709 15.47 23.74 -8.19
CA SER A 709 14.72 22.71 -7.50
C SER A 709 15.63 21.62 -6.93
N LYS A 710 16.16 21.87 -5.73
CA LYS A 710 16.92 20.88 -4.93
C LYS A 710 16.11 19.59 -4.70
N VAL A 711 14.79 19.69 -4.69
CA VAL A 711 13.87 18.53 -4.54
C VAL A 711 13.91 17.64 -5.78
N SER A 712 13.85 18.22 -6.99
CA SER A 712 13.92 17.45 -8.24
C SER A 712 15.22 16.68 -8.36
N LEU A 713 16.35 17.31 -8.03
CA LEU A 713 17.65 16.65 -8.07
C LEU A 713 17.77 15.51 -7.05
N LYS A 714 17.24 15.68 -5.83
CA LYS A 714 17.16 14.60 -4.84
C LYS A 714 16.28 13.44 -5.31
N ILE A 715 15.18 13.74 -6.02
CA ILE A 715 14.33 12.70 -6.63
C ILE A 715 15.12 11.91 -7.70
N LEU A 716 15.95 12.58 -8.49
CA LEU A 716 16.79 11.91 -9.50
C LEU A 716 17.90 11.07 -8.87
N GLN A 717 18.57 11.57 -7.83
CA GLN A 717 19.54 10.77 -7.04
C GLN A 717 18.89 9.52 -6.42
N SER A 718 17.64 9.64 -5.99
CA SER A 718 16.86 8.57 -5.37
C SER A 718 15.80 7.97 -6.31
N ALA A 719 16.02 8.00 -7.63
CA ALA A 719 15.03 7.60 -8.62
C ALA A 719 14.60 6.12 -8.49
N MET A 720 15.43 5.28 -7.87
CA MET A 720 15.09 3.89 -7.58
C MET A 720 14.20 3.71 -6.33
N VAL A 721 14.11 4.72 -5.45
CA VAL A 721 13.22 4.69 -4.28
C VAL A 721 11.76 4.72 -4.75
N PRO A 722 10.91 3.76 -4.34
CA PRO A 722 9.49 3.81 -4.60
C PRO A 722 8.85 5.10 -4.07
N SER A 723 8.33 5.93 -4.98
CA SER A 723 7.70 7.20 -4.65
C SER A 723 6.67 7.59 -5.72
N GLY A 724 5.87 8.62 -5.44
CA GLY A 724 4.92 9.17 -6.42
C GLY A 724 5.59 9.75 -7.69
N TYR A 725 6.90 9.99 -7.64
CA TYR A 725 7.71 10.56 -8.73
C TYR A 725 8.64 9.53 -9.38
N GLN A 726 8.65 8.28 -8.91
CA GLN A 726 9.59 7.25 -9.33
C GLN A 726 9.60 7.05 -10.86
N GLU A 727 8.41 6.96 -11.46
CA GLU A 727 8.24 6.76 -12.90
C GLU A 727 8.88 7.90 -13.71
N LEU A 728 8.61 9.15 -13.33
CA LEU A 728 9.20 10.32 -13.99
C LEU A 728 10.71 10.39 -13.78
N GLY A 729 11.19 10.09 -12.57
CA GLY A 729 12.61 10.00 -12.25
C GLY A 729 13.34 8.95 -13.08
N LEU A 730 12.80 7.73 -13.17
CA LEU A 730 13.35 6.65 -14.00
C LEU A 730 13.36 7.00 -15.49
N ASN A 731 12.32 7.68 -15.99
CA ASN A 731 12.28 8.14 -17.38
C ASN A 731 13.39 9.16 -17.68
N ILE A 732 13.66 10.08 -16.76
CA ILE A 732 14.76 11.04 -16.88
C ILE A 732 16.12 10.31 -16.80
N MET A 733 16.27 9.35 -15.89
CA MET A 733 17.48 8.53 -15.78
C MET A 733 17.78 7.75 -17.07
N LEU A 734 16.75 7.19 -17.72
CA LEU A 734 16.89 6.55 -19.02
C LEU A 734 17.34 7.54 -20.10
N LEU A 735 16.72 8.72 -20.17
CA LEU A 735 17.08 9.77 -21.11
C LEU A 735 18.54 10.20 -20.92
N LEU A 736 18.97 10.42 -19.68
CA LEU A 736 20.35 10.74 -19.33
C LEU A 736 21.31 9.63 -19.78
N ASN A 737 20.93 8.37 -19.55
CA ASN A 737 21.74 7.23 -20.01
C ASN A 737 21.85 7.18 -21.54
N ARG A 738 20.75 7.44 -22.28
CA ARG A 738 20.79 7.50 -23.75
C ARG A 738 21.69 8.62 -24.25
N CYS A 739 21.64 9.80 -23.63
CA CYS A 739 22.56 10.89 -23.98
C CYS A 739 24.02 10.51 -23.71
N ARG A 740 24.30 9.85 -22.58
CA ARG A 740 25.66 9.38 -22.24
C ARG A 740 26.17 8.34 -23.23
N VAL A 741 25.34 7.38 -23.64
CA VAL A 741 25.68 6.37 -24.66
C VAL A 741 25.96 7.04 -26.02
N LYS A 742 25.29 8.15 -26.35
CA LYS A 742 25.61 8.95 -27.53
C LYS A 742 26.89 9.79 -27.40
N GLY A 743 27.57 9.78 -26.25
CA GLY A 743 28.81 10.51 -26.03
C GLY A 743 28.64 11.90 -25.40
N HIS A 744 27.43 12.27 -24.94
CA HIS A 744 27.25 13.50 -24.18
C HIS A 744 27.76 13.36 -22.74
N ASP A 745 28.37 14.41 -22.21
CA ASP A 745 28.71 14.52 -20.78
C ASP A 745 27.73 15.49 -20.11
N LEU A 746 26.85 14.98 -19.23
CA LEU A 746 25.83 15.77 -18.54
C LEU A 746 26.09 15.83 -17.04
N ARG A 747 26.03 17.04 -16.50
CA ARG A 747 25.97 17.30 -15.05
C ARG A 747 24.71 18.06 -14.73
N LEU A 748 24.07 17.73 -13.62
CA LEU A 748 22.97 18.50 -13.07
C LEU A 748 23.44 19.20 -11.80
N HIS A 749 23.11 20.48 -11.65
CA HIS A 749 23.60 21.28 -10.54
C HIS A 749 22.50 22.17 -9.98
N TRP A 750 22.40 22.19 -8.65
CA TRP A 750 21.48 23.07 -7.96
C TRP A 750 22.02 24.50 -7.93
N ILE A 751 21.15 25.48 -8.20
CA ILE A 751 21.42 26.91 -7.98
C ILE A 751 20.34 27.54 -7.08
N PRO A 752 20.63 28.60 -6.31
CA PRO A 752 19.59 29.29 -5.56
C PRO A 752 18.68 30.08 -6.50
N GLY A 753 17.38 29.77 -6.52
CA GLY A 753 16.42 30.55 -7.32
C GLY A 753 16.29 32.00 -6.87
N HIS A 754 15.90 32.91 -7.75
CA HIS A 754 15.80 34.36 -7.50
C HIS A 754 17.11 35.00 -6.97
N SER A 755 18.25 34.54 -7.50
CA SER A 755 19.58 35.02 -7.10
C SER A 755 20.16 36.08 -8.05
N GLY A 756 19.42 36.55 -9.06
CA GLY A 756 19.94 37.49 -10.06
C GLY A 756 20.63 36.84 -11.26
N ILE A 757 20.62 35.50 -11.37
CA ILE A 757 21.25 34.78 -12.48
C ILE A 757 20.35 34.88 -13.71
N SER A 758 20.82 35.54 -14.76
CA SER A 758 20.04 35.85 -15.97
C SER A 758 19.43 34.62 -16.64
N GLY A 759 20.15 33.50 -16.68
CA GLY A 759 19.65 32.25 -17.25
C GLY A 759 18.51 31.61 -16.43
N ASP A 760 18.59 31.67 -15.11
CA ASP A 760 17.57 31.17 -14.18
C ASP A 760 16.30 32.03 -14.26
N GLU A 761 16.46 33.36 -14.24
CA GLU A 761 15.36 34.31 -14.39
C GLU A 761 14.68 34.20 -15.76
N ALA A 762 15.45 33.95 -16.82
CA ALA A 762 14.90 33.67 -18.14
C ALA A 762 14.08 32.37 -18.16
N ALA A 763 14.53 31.32 -17.46
CA ALA A 763 13.78 30.06 -17.35
C ALA A 763 12.46 30.24 -16.57
N ASP A 764 12.49 30.96 -15.43
CA ASP A 764 11.30 31.29 -14.64
C ASP A 764 10.30 32.16 -15.41
N ALA A 765 10.78 33.19 -16.11
CA ALA A 765 9.96 34.02 -16.99
C ALA A 765 9.36 33.19 -18.14
N ALA A 766 10.15 32.29 -18.73
CA ALA A 766 9.69 31.39 -19.79
C ALA A 766 8.59 30.44 -19.30
N ALA A 767 8.78 29.81 -18.14
CA ALA A 767 7.81 28.91 -17.52
C ALA A 767 6.50 29.65 -17.20
N LYS A 768 6.58 30.86 -16.62
CA LYS A 768 5.40 31.71 -16.35
C LYS A 768 4.68 32.12 -17.64
N SER A 769 5.42 32.52 -18.67
CA SER A 769 4.84 32.93 -19.96
C SER A 769 4.12 31.77 -20.68
N ALA A 770 4.59 30.54 -20.50
CA ALA A 770 4.01 29.34 -21.12
C ALA A 770 2.57 29.05 -20.67
N HIS A 771 2.09 29.66 -19.57
CA HIS A 771 0.68 29.53 -19.16
C HIS A 771 -0.27 30.14 -20.19
N LYS A 772 0.15 31.23 -20.86
CA LYS A 772 -0.64 32.00 -21.82
C LYS A 772 -0.72 31.32 -23.20
N ASN A 773 0.22 30.43 -23.52
CA ASN A 773 0.19 29.70 -24.78
C ASN A 773 -0.95 28.66 -24.76
N VAL A 774 -1.94 28.87 -25.62
CA VAL A 774 -3.00 27.91 -25.95
C VAL A 774 -2.52 27.18 -27.21
N ARG A 775 -2.12 25.91 -27.06
CA ARG A 775 -1.83 24.93 -28.13
C ARG A 775 -0.90 25.38 -29.29
N THR A 776 0.19 24.63 -29.45
CA THR A 776 0.59 24.10 -30.77
C THR A 776 0.76 22.61 -30.63
#